data_AF-A0A497RWQ3-F1
#
_entry.id   AF-A0A497RWQ3-F1
#
_cell.length_a   1.000
_cell.length_b   1.000
_cell.length_c   1.000
_cell.angle_alpha   90.00
_cell.angle_beta   90.00
_cell.angle_gamma   90.00
#
_symmetry.space_group_name_H-M   'P 1'
#
loop_
_entity.id
_entity.type
_entity.pdbx_description
1 polymer ?
#
loop_
_entity_poly.entity_id
_entity_poly.type
_entity_poly.pdbx_seq_one_letter_code
_entity_poly.pdbx_strand_id
1 'polypeptide(L)'
;ILYLYPSSLDVDDVVRTIRALMNPLYARAPADWYMYSGVFDYFEPYNSKLFKYYELNNLAAVNGTEGYYADNLFDARERIDFYGWMHFGDVRIVDEDGGTGQLNLQYDFGYGMLVQSLRLAGYDDSNSYLWWILAEQALRHEADIDILHVHNGDPNQPSSYWIRWCWGGMFPHTPHEYDGRSNPHRGSSPHLEFQWNRGLIYYYYMTGYPKALESALEVSENTYWRVMNGPGEPGYSGTTSDEARAPADALDILVNAYFLTGDSKYLEAARKVVEESHFGNKWYKDGPNPDYADHTVAPWQIAMLMVSLGRYLDAVRLAEGRIDWDAVSSLRGYADWMLKYCYHPQGDSASSYPHFIYRWRGDGTQIDWSPGGGANAWQVKIADAYAYAWIYSANETYREIAEEQFNIGSMYFWFEDNPIGQFATGRNHAILSTGGSVFMGVYTGRVSPVINASVAFIIYLEDAAVVRKVIRLNLTIQSNVTVTGAQYSVNGTDWINISKPIDGEYDSALETVQVIVNASDYEDGTYVILVRGINADGVISSEYRVMFVVRSLQARYNLIALTVTPIKQLYASDIASAVGPELIGIWRWMVEDQEFKGYVPGVSGPEEDFPINMGEAYFVYLEAPSKLVELTEEI
;
A
#
# COMPACT_ATOMS: atom_id res chain seq x y z
N ILE A 1 7.33 -23.47 29.09
CA ILE A 1 7.33 -23.01 30.51
C ILE A 1 7.73 -24.18 31.39
N LEU A 2 8.69 -24.01 32.30
CA LEU A 2 9.07 -25.03 33.26
C LEU A 2 8.49 -24.65 34.63
N TYR A 3 7.63 -25.49 35.21
CA TYR A 3 7.10 -25.29 36.56
C TYR A 3 7.82 -26.22 37.54
N LEU A 4 8.61 -25.64 38.45
CA LEU A 4 9.31 -26.38 39.51
C LEU A 4 8.43 -26.43 40.74
N TYR A 5 8.12 -27.63 41.23
CA TYR A 5 7.25 -27.80 42.39
C TYR A 5 7.89 -28.70 43.46
N PRO A 6 7.72 -28.38 44.75
CA PRO A 6 8.13 -29.27 45.84
C PRO A 6 7.28 -30.54 45.85
N SER A 7 7.89 -31.68 46.19
CA SER A 7 7.26 -33.00 46.18
C SER A 7 6.12 -33.17 47.20
N SER A 8 5.82 -32.14 47.99
CA SER A 8 4.82 -32.15 49.07
C SER A 8 3.53 -31.39 48.74
N LEU A 9 3.39 -30.83 47.53
CA LEU A 9 2.16 -30.14 47.12
C LEU A 9 1.02 -31.13 46.88
N ASP A 10 -0.20 -30.69 47.19
CA ASP A 10 -1.41 -31.45 46.96
C ASP A 10 -1.70 -31.63 45.46
N VAL A 11 -2.33 -32.74 45.08
CA VAL A 11 -2.70 -33.05 43.70
C VAL A 11 -3.62 -31.97 43.12
N ASP A 12 -4.50 -31.41 43.95
CA ASP A 12 -5.41 -30.33 43.55
C ASP A 12 -4.66 -29.06 43.13
N ASP A 13 -3.53 -28.76 43.78
CA ASP A 13 -2.70 -27.61 43.40
C ASP A 13 -1.97 -27.86 42.07
N VAL A 14 -1.50 -29.08 41.84
CA VAL A 14 -0.91 -29.48 40.55
C VAL A 14 -1.95 -29.34 39.44
N VAL A 15 -3.18 -29.83 39.64
CA VAL A 15 -4.27 -29.70 38.66
C VAL A 15 -4.61 -28.24 38.39
N ARG A 16 -4.68 -27.40 39.43
CA ARG A 16 -4.94 -25.96 39.32
C ARG A 16 -3.85 -25.28 38.51
N THR A 17 -2.58 -25.59 38.77
CA THR A 17 -1.44 -25.03 38.03
C THR A 17 -1.43 -25.48 36.58
N ILE A 18 -1.68 -26.76 36.29
CA ILE A 18 -1.77 -27.25 34.91
C ILE A 18 -2.91 -26.52 34.17
N ARG A 19 -4.08 -26.37 34.79
CA ARG A 19 -5.19 -25.60 34.18
C ARG A 19 -4.81 -24.16 33.89
N ALA A 20 -4.10 -23.50 34.80
CA ALA A 20 -3.61 -22.14 34.61
C ALA A 20 -2.52 -22.04 33.53
N LEU A 21 -1.69 -23.07 33.36
CA LEU A 21 -0.69 -23.12 32.28
C LEU A 21 -1.33 -23.38 30.91
N MET A 22 -2.38 -24.21 30.86
CA MET A 22 -3.12 -24.52 29.63
C MET A 22 -4.11 -23.43 29.25
N ASN A 23 -4.57 -22.62 30.21
CA ASN A 23 -5.47 -21.49 30.02
C ASN A 23 -4.91 -20.28 30.78
N PRO A 24 -3.81 -19.68 30.27
CA PRO A 24 -3.19 -18.54 30.93
C PRO A 24 -4.18 -17.37 31.03
N LEU A 25 -4.01 -16.57 32.09
CA LEU A 25 -4.81 -15.35 32.25
C LEU A 25 -4.55 -14.44 31.06
N TYR A 26 -5.64 -14.01 30.43
CA TYR A 26 -5.61 -13.16 29.26
C TYR A 26 -6.27 -11.82 29.59
N ALA A 27 -5.49 -10.73 29.57
CA ALA A 27 -5.94 -9.38 29.89
C ALA A 27 -5.94 -8.51 28.63
N ARG A 28 -6.98 -7.70 28.46
CA ARG A 28 -7.18 -6.83 27.29
C ARG A 28 -7.89 -5.53 27.64
N ALA A 29 -7.65 -4.52 26.80
CA ALA A 29 -8.50 -3.33 26.72
C ALA A 29 -9.88 -3.67 26.07
N PRO A 30 -10.91 -2.83 26.26
CA PRO A 30 -12.17 -2.96 25.54
C PRO A 30 -12.01 -2.66 24.03
N ALA A 31 -12.92 -3.16 23.20
CA ALA A 31 -12.86 -3.05 21.74
C ALA A 31 -12.74 -1.60 21.25
N ASP A 32 -13.48 -0.66 21.84
CA ASP A 32 -13.43 0.77 21.51
C ASP A 32 -12.01 1.35 21.59
N TRP A 33 -11.20 0.89 22.56
CA TRP A 33 -9.83 1.38 22.70
C TRP A 33 -8.97 0.95 21.51
N TYR A 34 -9.09 -0.31 21.06
CA TYR A 34 -8.36 -0.80 19.90
C TYR A 34 -8.85 -0.15 18.60
N MET A 35 -10.15 -0.19 18.34
CA MET A 35 -10.73 0.24 17.06
C MET A 35 -10.63 1.75 16.83
N TYR A 36 -10.73 2.56 17.89
CA TYR A 36 -10.61 4.02 17.78
C TYR A 36 -9.18 4.55 17.94
N SER A 37 -8.20 3.70 18.23
CA SER A 37 -6.79 4.08 18.21
C SER A 37 -6.24 4.41 16.81
N GLY A 38 -6.94 3.95 15.76
CA GLY A 38 -6.47 4.02 14.37
C GLY A 38 -5.43 2.96 14.01
N VAL A 39 -5.06 2.08 14.94
CA VAL A 39 -4.04 1.03 14.72
C VAL A 39 -4.61 -0.14 13.89
N PHE A 40 -5.92 -0.39 13.90
CA PHE A 40 -6.57 -1.43 13.10
C PHE A 40 -7.35 -0.81 11.93
N ASP A 41 -6.67 0.03 11.16
CA ASP A 41 -7.25 0.79 10.05
C ASP A 41 -8.53 1.54 10.51
N TYR A 42 -9.67 1.32 9.83
CA TYR A 42 -10.96 1.91 10.17
C TYR A 42 -12.02 0.87 10.55
N PHE A 43 -11.60 -0.23 11.19
CA PHE A 43 -12.55 -1.15 11.80
C PHE A 43 -13.36 -0.47 12.91
N GLU A 44 -14.60 -0.92 13.09
CA GLU A 44 -15.49 -0.49 14.16
C GLU A 44 -15.63 -1.60 15.22
N PRO A 45 -15.89 -1.26 16.50
CA PRO A 45 -16.28 -2.26 17.50
C PRO A 45 -17.48 -3.10 17.03
N TYR A 46 -17.63 -4.30 17.60
CA TYR A 46 -18.76 -5.18 17.29
C TYR A 46 -20.10 -4.44 17.41
N ASN A 47 -20.90 -4.46 16.34
CA ASN A 47 -22.18 -3.77 16.31
C ASN A 47 -23.20 -4.51 15.45
N SER A 48 -23.93 -5.45 16.08
CA SER A 48 -24.96 -6.26 15.42
C SER A 48 -26.19 -5.48 14.95
N LYS A 49 -26.34 -4.20 15.33
CA LYS A 49 -27.43 -3.34 14.83
C LYS A 49 -27.07 -2.70 13.50
N LEU A 50 -25.84 -2.19 13.38
CA LEU A 50 -25.37 -1.55 12.15
C LEU A 50 -24.87 -2.57 11.12
N PHE A 51 -24.17 -3.61 11.57
CA PHE A 51 -23.49 -4.57 10.70
C PHE A 51 -24.08 -5.98 10.84
N LYS A 52 -25.40 -6.09 11.00
CA LYS A 52 -26.11 -7.32 11.35
C LYS A 52 -25.61 -8.58 10.63
N TYR A 53 -25.57 -8.57 9.30
CA TYR A 53 -25.19 -9.75 8.52
C TYR A 53 -23.71 -10.06 8.61
N TYR A 54 -22.86 -9.03 8.58
CA TYR A 54 -21.42 -9.17 8.77
C TYR A 54 -21.10 -9.84 10.12
N GLU A 55 -21.74 -9.37 11.20
CA GLU A 55 -21.50 -9.90 12.54
C GLU A 55 -21.99 -11.34 12.69
N LEU A 56 -23.20 -11.66 12.18
CA LEU A 56 -23.74 -13.02 12.23
C LEU A 56 -22.88 -14.01 11.45
N ASN A 57 -22.47 -13.64 10.24
CA ASN A 57 -21.67 -14.52 9.38
C ASN A 57 -20.23 -14.64 9.88
N ASN A 58 -19.60 -13.59 10.43
CA ASN A 58 -18.31 -13.75 11.11
C ASN A 58 -18.42 -14.69 12.30
N LEU A 59 -19.40 -14.47 13.20
CA LEU A 59 -19.55 -15.30 14.40
C LEU A 59 -19.71 -16.79 14.08
N ALA A 60 -20.27 -17.13 12.91
CA ALA A 60 -20.36 -18.52 12.45
C ALA A 60 -19.00 -19.24 12.36
N ALA A 61 -17.88 -18.53 12.24
CA ALA A 61 -16.53 -19.10 12.30
C ALA A 61 -16.23 -19.78 13.64
N VAL A 62 -16.79 -19.28 14.75
CA VAL A 62 -16.50 -19.76 16.12
C VAL A 62 -17.71 -20.36 16.83
N ASN A 63 -18.94 -20.02 16.41
CA ASN A 63 -20.17 -20.45 17.07
C ASN A 63 -21.27 -20.90 16.11
N GLY A 64 -20.95 -21.10 14.83
CA GLY A 64 -21.90 -21.58 13.83
C GLY A 64 -22.44 -22.98 14.15
N THR A 65 -23.54 -23.31 13.46
CA THR A 65 -24.20 -24.62 13.51
C THR A 65 -24.71 -25.01 12.14
N GLU A 66 -24.74 -26.31 11.84
CA GLU A 66 -25.34 -26.89 10.63
C GLU A 66 -24.67 -26.45 9.32
N GLY A 67 -23.40 -26.06 9.36
CA GLY A 67 -22.64 -25.77 8.15
C GLY A 67 -22.38 -27.03 7.33
N TYR A 68 -22.24 -26.86 6.01
CA TYR A 68 -22.15 -27.98 5.07
C TYR A 68 -20.95 -28.90 5.35
N TYR A 69 -19.79 -28.30 5.67
CA TYR A 69 -18.55 -29.04 5.96
C TYR A 69 -18.35 -29.30 7.46
N ALA A 70 -18.73 -28.34 8.29
CA ALA A 70 -18.59 -28.35 9.74
C ALA A 70 -19.54 -27.33 10.37
N ASP A 71 -19.71 -27.38 11.68
CA ASP A 71 -20.51 -26.40 12.42
C ASP A 71 -19.75 -25.07 12.58
N ASN A 72 -18.44 -25.12 12.78
CA ASN A 72 -17.53 -23.97 12.91
C ASN A 72 -16.07 -24.44 12.73
N LEU A 73 -15.09 -23.54 12.86
CA LEU A 73 -13.67 -23.87 12.67
C LEU A 73 -13.13 -24.89 13.68
N PHE A 74 -13.65 -24.89 14.92
CA PHE A 74 -13.25 -25.88 15.92
C PHE A 74 -13.77 -27.26 15.55
N ASP A 75 -15.06 -27.37 15.23
CA ASP A 75 -15.66 -28.62 14.77
C ASP A 75 -15.01 -29.13 13.47
N ALA A 76 -14.66 -28.25 12.53
CA ALA A 76 -13.94 -28.60 11.32
C ALA A 76 -12.61 -29.28 11.60
N ARG A 77 -11.90 -28.84 12.64
CA ARG A 77 -10.67 -29.47 13.13
C ARG A 77 -10.96 -30.82 13.78
N GLU A 78 -11.95 -30.89 14.68
CA GLU A 78 -12.25 -32.11 15.44
C GLU A 78 -12.73 -33.27 14.56
N ARG A 79 -13.58 -33.00 13.56
CA ARG A 79 -14.23 -34.05 12.72
C ARG A 79 -13.24 -34.97 12.01
N ILE A 80 -12.05 -34.47 11.74
CA ILE A 80 -11.04 -35.18 10.95
C ILE A 80 -9.71 -35.30 11.67
N ASP A 81 -9.67 -34.99 12.97
CA ASP A 81 -8.45 -35.04 13.79
C ASP A 81 -7.34 -34.21 13.15
N PHE A 82 -7.65 -32.95 12.77
CA PHE A 82 -6.71 -32.03 12.12
C PHE A 82 -5.69 -31.46 13.12
N TYR A 83 -4.89 -32.38 13.63
CA TYR A 83 -3.83 -32.18 14.60
C TYR A 83 -2.53 -32.71 14.02
N GLY A 84 -1.45 -32.48 14.76
CA GLY A 84 -0.10 -32.89 14.37
C GLY A 84 0.88 -31.78 14.65
N TRP A 85 2.15 -32.16 14.80
CA TRP A 85 3.18 -31.20 15.19
C TRP A 85 3.38 -30.09 14.15
N MET A 86 3.17 -30.38 12.85
CA MET A 86 3.14 -29.36 11.80
C MET A 86 1.74 -28.82 11.54
N HIS A 87 0.68 -29.65 11.56
CA HIS A 87 -0.65 -29.18 11.11
C HIS A 87 -1.40 -28.30 12.11
N PHE A 88 -1.17 -28.49 13.42
CA PHE A 88 -1.97 -27.80 14.43
C PHE A 88 -1.75 -26.29 14.34
N GLY A 89 -2.86 -25.56 14.22
CA GLY A 89 -2.88 -24.10 14.05
C GLY A 89 -3.28 -23.64 12.65
N ASP A 90 -3.08 -24.47 11.63
CA ASP A 90 -3.66 -24.22 10.30
C ASP A 90 -5.14 -24.67 10.26
N VAL A 91 -5.82 -24.31 9.18
CA VAL A 91 -7.17 -24.76 8.85
C VAL A 91 -7.15 -25.52 7.52
N ARG A 92 -8.11 -26.43 7.35
CA ARG A 92 -8.25 -27.12 6.07
C ARG A 92 -8.90 -26.26 5.02
N ILE A 93 -8.49 -26.51 3.78
CA ILE A 93 -9.28 -26.16 2.61
C ILE A 93 -10.31 -27.26 2.40
N VAL A 94 -11.52 -27.06 2.94
CA VAL A 94 -12.56 -28.11 3.00
C VAL A 94 -13.33 -28.29 1.70
N ASP A 95 -13.30 -27.28 0.83
CA ASP A 95 -14.04 -27.17 -0.42
C ASP A 95 -13.18 -27.26 -1.68
N GLU A 96 -11.85 -27.33 -1.53
CA GLU A 96 -10.88 -27.46 -2.63
C GLU A 96 -9.97 -28.67 -2.36
N ASP A 97 -9.19 -29.13 -3.35
CA ASP A 97 -8.22 -30.23 -3.20
C ASP A 97 -8.80 -31.55 -2.65
N GLY A 98 -10.09 -31.80 -2.91
CA GLY A 98 -10.82 -32.92 -2.34
C GLY A 98 -10.92 -32.89 -0.80
N GLY A 99 -10.74 -31.72 -0.18
CA GLY A 99 -10.86 -31.50 1.26
C GLY A 99 -9.64 -31.95 2.08
N THR A 100 -8.49 -32.17 1.44
CA THR A 100 -7.30 -32.78 2.07
C THR A 100 -6.14 -31.81 2.29
N GLY A 101 -6.18 -30.62 1.66
CA GLY A 101 -5.15 -29.59 1.76
C GLY A 101 -5.24 -28.73 3.02
N GLN A 102 -4.10 -28.15 3.38
CA GLN A 102 -3.97 -27.10 4.38
C GLN A 102 -4.12 -25.74 3.72
N LEU A 103 -4.72 -24.76 4.41
CA LEU A 103 -4.95 -23.42 3.84
C LEU A 103 -3.64 -22.64 3.72
N ASN A 104 -2.59 -23.03 4.47
CA ASN A 104 -1.41 -22.21 4.67
C ASN A 104 -1.80 -20.78 5.08
N LEU A 105 -2.88 -20.68 5.86
CA LEU A 105 -3.40 -19.45 6.46
C LEU A 105 -3.58 -18.27 5.48
N GLN A 106 -3.87 -18.56 4.21
CA GLN A 106 -4.09 -17.56 3.17
C GLN A 106 -5.05 -16.44 3.54
N TYR A 107 -4.78 -15.27 2.95
CA TYR A 107 -5.51 -14.03 3.15
C TYR A 107 -5.35 -13.44 4.55
N ASP A 108 -4.16 -13.64 5.14
CA ASP A 108 -3.81 -13.23 6.50
C ASP A 108 -4.87 -13.70 7.52
N PHE A 109 -5.15 -15.00 7.50
CA PHE A 109 -6.14 -15.64 8.36
C PHE A 109 -5.91 -15.27 9.82
N GLY A 110 -4.64 -15.30 10.27
CA GLY A 110 -4.25 -14.96 11.63
C GLY A 110 -4.64 -13.54 12.03
N TYR A 111 -4.42 -12.54 11.16
CA TYR A 111 -4.90 -11.17 11.39
C TYR A 111 -6.42 -11.10 11.47
N GLY A 112 -7.13 -11.77 10.57
CA GLY A 112 -8.59 -11.81 10.55
C GLY A 112 -9.15 -12.34 11.87
N MET A 113 -8.62 -13.45 12.37
CA MET A 113 -9.04 -13.99 13.66
C MET A 113 -8.72 -13.04 14.82
N LEU A 114 -7.55 -12.42 14.79
CA LEU A 114 -7.09 -11.49 15.82
C LEU A 114 -8.00 -10.26 15.89
N VAL A 115 -8.29 -9.62 14.77
CA VAL A 115 -9.09 -8.38 14.75
C VAL A 115 -10.52 -8.65 15.20
N GLN A 116 -11.15 -9.75 14.79
CA GLN A 116 -12.51 -10.10 15.26
C GLN A 116 -12.53 -10.38 16.76
N SER A 117 -11.48 -11.03 17.29
CA SER A 117 -11.30 -11.17 18.73
C SER A 117 -11.33 -9.82 19.44
N LEU A 118 -10.59 -8.83 18.93
CA LEU A 118 -10.49 -7.50 19.54
C LEU A 118 -11.76 -6.67 19.38
N ARG A 119 -12.48 -6.78 18.25
CA ARG A 119 -13.77 -6.11 18.01
C ARG A 119 -14.84 -6.54 19.01
N LEU A 120 -14.80 -7.79 19.48
CA LEU A 120 -15.76 -8.36 20.44
C LEU A 120 -15.39 -8.10 21.91
N ALA A 121 -14.17 -7.66 22.21
CA ALA A 121 -13.69 -7.53 23.60
C ALA A 121 -14.53 -6.52 24.40
N GLY A 122 -15.13 -6.96 25.50
CA GLY A 122 -16.06 -6.18 26.34
C GLY A 122 -17.51 -6.17 25.86
N TYR A 123 -17.81 -6.73 24.69
CA TYR A 123 -19.17 -6.88 24.15
C TYR A 123 -19.65 -8.33 24.20
N ASP A 124 -18.79 -9.27 23.81
CA ASP A 124 -19.01 -10.71 23.87
C ASP A 124 -17.68 -11.43 24.12
N ASP A 125 -17.27 -11.46 25.38
CA ASP A 125 -15.97 -11.99 25.79
C ASP A 125 -15.82 -13.49 25.51
N SER A 126 -16.92 -14.24 25.44
CA SER A 126 -16.89 -15.69 25.17
C SER A 126 -16.47 -15.96 23.73
N ASN A 127 -17.17 -15.36 22.76
CA ASN A 127 -16.81 -15.50 21.36
C ASN A 127 -15.48 -14.79 21.06
N SER A 128 -15.23 -13.63 21.69
CA SER A 128 -13.94 -12.95 21.61
C SER A 128 -12.76 -13.88 21.98
N TYR A 129 -12.90 -14.67 23.05
CA TYR A 129 -11.85 -15.60 23.46
C TYR A 129 -11.68 -16.78 22.49
N LEU A 130 -12.77 -17.29 21.90
CA LEU A 130 -12.69 -18.33 20.86
C LEU A 130 -11.91 -17.83 19.63
N TRP A 131 -12.19 -16.61 19.17
CA TRP A 131 -11.40 -15.98 18.11
C TRP A 131 -9.93 -15.82 18.47
N TRP A 132 -9.63 -15.45 19.72
CA TRP A 132 -8.25 -15.35 20.19
C TRP A 132 -7.52 -16.69 20.12
N ILE A 133 -8.17 -17.78 20.52
CA ILE A 133 -7.59 -19.13 20.45
C ILE A 133 -7.21 -19.46 19.00
N LEU A 134 -8.09 -19.21 18.04
CA LEU A 134 -7.80 -19.43 16.63
C LEU A 134 -6.64 -18.56 16.14
N ALA A 135 -6.64 -17.27 16.49
CA ALA A 135 -5.58 -16.33 16.12
C ALA A 135 -4.21 -16.76 16.66
N GLU A 136 -4.14 -17.08 17.96
CA GLU A 136 -2.89 -17.51 18.60
C GLU A 136 -2.36 -18.81 17.99
N GLN A 137 -3.24 -19.78 17.72
CA GLN A 137 -2.84 -21.05 17.12
C GLN A 137 -2.33 -20.84 15.69
N ALA A 138 -3.06 -20.09 14.87
CA ALA A 138 -2.67 -19.76 13.50
C ALA A 138 -1.35 -18.99 13.45
N LEU A 139 -1.18 -17.94 14.26
CA LEU A 139 0.00 -17.08 14.19
C LEU A 139 1.26 -17.76 14.72
N ARG A 140 1.13 -18.71 15.65
CA ARG A 140 2.26 -19.56 16.07
C ARG A 140 2.62 -20.59 15.01
N HIS A 141 1.63 -21.12 14.31
CA HIS A 141 1.83 -22.02 13.19
C HIS A 141 2.54 -21.30 12.03
N GLU A 142 2.02 -20.14 11.62
CA GLU A 142 2.57 -19.33 10.54
C GLU A 142 4.04 -18.96 10.80
N ALA A 143 4.34 -18.53 12.04
CA ALA A 143 5.67 -18.11 12.47
C ALA A 143 6.73 -19.23 12.54
N ASP A 144 6.38 -20.50 12.30
CA ASP A 144 7.31 -21.63 12.40
C ASP A 144 7.21 -22.57 11.19
N ILE A 145 5.99 -22.85 10.73
CA ILE A 145 5.70 -23.86 9.72
C ILE A 145 5.60 -23.25 8.32
N ASP A 146 4.89 -22.13 8.13
CA ASP A 146 4.57 -21.64 6.77
C ASP A 146 5.62 -20.68 6.19
N ILE A 147 6.56 -20.20 7.01
CA ILE A 147 7.66 -19.32 6.60
C ILE A 147 8.97 -20.10 6.50
N LEU A 148 9.79 -19.78 5.49
CA LEU A 148 11.13 -20.36 5.38
C LEU A 148 12.19 -19.59 6.17
N HIS A 149 12.63 -20.16 7.29
CA HIS A 149 13.65 -19.60 8.20
C HIS A 149 15.10 -20.04 7.84
N VAL A 150 15.61 -19.65 6.66
CA VAL A 150 16.99 -20.02 6.23
C VAL A 150 17.85 -18.77 6.02
N HIS A 151 18.75 -18.50 6.96
CA HIS A 151 19.54 -17.25 6.96
C HIS A 151 20.72 -17.20 5.98
N ASN A 152 21.30 -18.34 5.59
CA ASN A 152 22.48 -18.38 4.71
C ASN A 152 22.62 -19.71 3.97
N GLY A 153 23.12 -19.65 2.74
CA GLY A 153 23.62 -20.80 1.96
C GLY A 153 25.14 -20.75 1.79
N ASP A 154 25.75 -21.84 1.35
CA ASP A 154 27.17 -21.86 0.92
C ASP A 154 27.38 -20.95 -0.29
N PRO A 155 28.04 -19.79 -0.19
CA PRO A 155 28.15 -18.83 -1.29
C PRO A 155 28.89 -19.37 -2.53
N ASN A 156 29.58 -20.51 -2.42
CA ASN A 156 30.20 -21.18 -3.56
C ASN A 156 29.22 -22.06 -4.36
N GLN A 157 28.01 -22.27 -3.84
CA GLN A 157 26.94 -23.00 -4.52
C GLN A 157 26.00 -22.02 -5.22
N PRO A 158 25.71 -22.20 -6.51
CA PRO A 158 24.68 -21.41 -7.20
C PRO A 158 23.31 -21.47 -6.50
N SER A 159 23.00 -22.57 -5.81
CA SER A 159 21.78 -22.73 -5.00
C SER A 159 21.71 -21.80 -3.78
N SER A 160 22.77 -21.10 -3.41
CA SER A 160 22.73 -20.14 -2.30
C SER A 160 22.10 -18.81 -2.68
N TYR A 161 22.04 -18.53 -3.98
CA TYR A 161 21.21 -17.46 -4.51
C TYR A 161 19.72 -17.74 -4.27
N TRP A 162 19.28 -18.99 -4.49
CA TRP A 162 17.92 -19.45 -4.18
C TRP A 162 17.56 -19.27 -2.69
N ILE A 163 18.53 -19.45 -1.79
CA ILE A 163 18.31 -19.27 -0.35
C ILE A 163 17.97 -17.82 -0.01
N ARG A 164 18.62 -16.83 -0.63
CA ARG A 164 18.29 -15.40 -0.41
C ARG A 164 16.88 -15.05 -0.90
N TRP A 165 16.51 -15.61 -2.05
CA TRP A 165 15.17 -15.40 -2.63
C TRP A 165 14.05 -16.04 -1.78
N CYS A 166 14.31 -17.22 -1.18
CA CYS A 166 13.31 -17.91 -0.36
C CYS A 166 13.29 -17.51 1.13
N TRP A 167 14.33 -16.89 1.69
CA TRP A 167 14.38 -16.58 3.13
C TRP A 167 13.29 -15.58 3.51
N GLY A 168 12.40 -15.95 4.44
CA GLY A 168 11.18 -15.18 4.75
C GLY A 168 10.05 -15.39 3.74
N GLY A 169 10.24 -16.28 2.76
CA GLY A 169 9.24 -16.70 1.79
C GLY A 169 8.14 -17.54 2.43
N MET A 170 6.88 -17.27 2.08
CA MET A 170 5.73 -18.10 2.46
C MET A 170 5.28 -18.97 1.29
N PHE A 171 4.77 -20.16 1.60
CA PHE A 171 4.37 -21.13 0.59
C PHE A 171 2.85 -21.11 0.39
N PRO A 172 2.36 -21.22 -0.87
CA PRO A 172 0.93 -21.41 -1.11
C PRO A 172 0.46 -22.77 -0.60
N HIS A 173 -0.86 -22.89 -0.42
CA HIS A 173 -1.49 -24.18 -0.21
C HIS A 173 -1.24 -25.14 -1.39
N THR A 174 -1.55 -26.41 -1.16
CA THR A 174 -1.48 -27.45 -2.20
C THR A 174 -2.33 -27.04 -3.42
N PRO A 175 -1.85 -27.08 -4.66
CA PRO A 175 -2.65 -26.57 -5.78
C PRO A 175 -3.89 -27.44 -6.02
N HIS A 176 -5.01 -26.82 -6.43
CA HIS A 176 -6.40 -27.35 -6.50
C HIS A 176 -6.59 -28.76 -7.10
N GLU A 177 -5.62 -29.23 -7.89
CA GLU A 177 -5.67 -30.50 -8.63
C GLU A 177 -4.86 -31.62 -7.94
N TYR A 178 -4.18 -31.33 -6.84
CA TYR A 178 -3.27 -32.25 -6.16
C TYR A 178 -3.80 -32.69 -4.80
N ASP A 179 -3.34 -33.85 -4.35
CA ASP A 179 -3.67 -34.36 -3.01
C ASP A 179 -2.88 -33.57 -1.95
N GLY A 180 -3.59 -32.96 -1.00
CA GLY A 180 -3.00 -32.18 0.11
C GLY A 180 -2.05 -32.97 1.02
N ARG A 181 -2.06 -34.30 0.92
CA ARG A 181 -1.13 -35.19 1.65
C ARG A 181 0.21 -35.36 0.94
N SER A 182 0.29 -35.02 -0.34
CA SER A 182 1.49 -35.25 -1.16
C SER A 182 2.58 -34.22 -0.91
N ASN A 183 2.21 -32.99 -0.53
CA ASN A 183 3.14 -31.89 -0.30
C ASN A 183 2.61 -30.89 0.75
N PRO A 184 2.39 -31.35 2.00
CA PRO A 184 1.73 -30.54 3.03
C PRO A 184 2.53 -29.26 3.31
N HIS A 185 1.83 -28.14 3.46
CA HIS A 185 2.40 -26.81 3.73
C HIS A 185 3.37 -26.25 2.67
N ARG A 186 3.59 -26.91 1.53
CA ARG A 186 4.65 -26.55 0.59
C ARG A 186 4.21 -26.62 -0.88
N GLY A 187 2.96 -26.26 -1.19
CA GLY A 187 2.30 -26.54 -2.46
C GLY A 187 3.06 -26.10 -3.73
N SER A 188 3.85 -25.03 -3.66
CA SER A 188 4.71 -24.52 -4.73
C SER A 188 5.89 -23.74 -4.11
N SER A 189 6.75 -23.12 -4.92
CA SER A 189 7.78 -22.20 -4.44
C SER A 189 7.20 -20.90 -3.87
N PRO A 190 7.89 -20.21 -2.94
CA PRO A 190 7.39 -18.97 -2.35
C PRO A 190 7.13 -17.86 -3.35
N HIS A 191 6.00 -17.17 -3.21
CA HIS A 191 5.58 -16.11 -4.11
C HIS A 191 4.83 -15.02 -3.35
N LEU A 192 4.98 -13.76 -3.76
CA LEU A 192 4.38 -12.62 -3.05
C LEU A 192 2.85 -12.64 -3.06
N GLU A 193 2.23 -13.33 -4.02
CA GLU A 193 0.77 -13.61 -4.02
C GLU A 193 0.25 -14.39 -2.81
N PHE A 194 1.15 -14.91 -1.98
CA PHE A 194 0.79 -15.77 -0.85
C PHE A 194 1.59 -15.37 0.41
N GLN A 195 1.96 -14.09 0.53
CA GLN A 195 2.71 -13.57 1.67
C GLN A 195 1.91 -12.50 2.42
N TRP A 196 2.06 -12.45 3.74
CA TRP A 196 1.51 -11.42 4.62
C TRP A 196 2.33 -11.38 5.91
N ASN A 197 2.25 -10.27 6.64
CA ASN A 197 2.97 -10.11 7.93
C ASN A 197 2.13 -9.41 9.01
N ARG A 198 0.92 -8.93 8.69
CA ARG A 198 0.16 -8.08 9.59
C ARG A 198 -0.27 -8.86 10.82
N GLY A 199 -0.81 -10.06 10.66
CA GLY A 199 -1.18 -10.92 11.78
C GLY A 199 -0.03 -11.12 12.79
N LEU A 200 1.17 -11.45 12.29
CA LEU A 200 2.37 -11.67 13.10
C LEU A 200 2.79 -10.42 13.89
N ILE A 201 2.79 -9.26 13.24
CA ILE A 201 3.15 -7.97 13.86
C ILE A 201 2.21 -7.65 15.02
N TYR A 202 0.91 -7.75 14.79
CA TYR A 202 -0.06 -7.39 15.81
C TYR A 202 -0.12 -8.43 16.93
N TYR A 203 0.11 -9.71 16.63
CA TYR A 203 0.27 -10.71 17.68
C TYR A 203 1.48 -10.43 18.57
N TYR A 204 2.60 -9.97 17.99
CA TYR A 204 3.73 -9.48 18.77
C TYR A 204 3.35 -8.28 19.65
N TYR A 205 2.65 -7.27 19.12
CA TYR A 205 2.21 -6.13 19.94
C TYR A 205 1.32 -6.54 21.12
N MET A 206 0.44 -7.53 20.91
CA MET A 206 -0.49 -7.98 21.93
C MET A 206 0.14 -8.90 22.99
N THR A 207 1.22 -9.61 22.67
CA THR A 207 1.76 -10.68 23.51
C THR A 207 3.24 -10.54 23.89
N GLY A 208 3.99 -9.73 23.15
CA GLY A 208 5.44 -9.68 23.19
C GLY A 208 6.11 -10.97 22.68
N TYR A 209 5.40 -11.84 21.93
CA TYR A 209 5.95 -13.11 21.46
C TYR A 209 7.06 -12.90 20.40
N PRO A 210 8.35 -13.12 20.73
CA PRO A 210 9.45 -12.67 19.87
C PRO A 210 9.50 -13.38 18.51
N LYS A 211 9.04 -14.64 18.44
CA LYS A 211 9.08 -15.41 17.18
C LYS A 211 8.13 -14.88 16.12
N ALA A 212 7.01 -14.27 16.53
CA ALA A 212 6.16 -13.56 15.58
C ALA A 212 6.84 -12.31 15.04
N LEU A 213 7.55 -11.54 15.88
CA LEU A 213 8.33 -10.38 15.43
C LEU A 213 9.46 -10.78 14.48
N GLU A 214 10.26 -11.79 14.85
CA GLU A 214 11.34 -12.31 14.02
C GLU A 214 10.82 -12.73 12.65
N SER A 215 9.75 -13.53 12.60
CA SER A 215 9.15 -14.03 11.36
C SER A 215 8.54 -12.91 10.51
N ALA A 216 7.84 -11.95 11.13
CA ALA A 216 7.31 -10.79 10.42
C ALA A 216 8.42 -9.97 9.75
N LEU A 217 9.55 -9.78 10.43
CA LEU A 217 10.71 -9.09 9.86
C LEU A 217 11.34 -9.89 8.72
N GLU A 218 11.43 -11.21 8.82
CA GLU A 218 11.91 -12.03 7.70
C GLU A 218 11.04 -11.89 6.46
N VAL A 219 9.71 -11.95 6.60
CA VAL A 219 8.77 -11.72 5.49
C VAL A 219 8.93 -10.30 4.91
N SER A 220 9.13 -9.32 5.79
CA SER A 220 9.31 -7.91 5.39
C SER A 220 10.61 -7.70 4.60
N GLU A 221 11.72 -8.26 5.07
CA GLU A 221 13.02 -8.18 4.39
C GLU A 221 13.01 -8.99 3.09
N ASN A 222 12.32 -10.13 3.05
CA ASN A 222 12.12 -10.89 1.81
C ASN A 222 11.40 -10.03 0.77
N THR A 223 10.28 -9.42 1.16
CA THR A 223 9.46 -8.59 0.27
C THR A 223 10.25 -7.38 -0.22
N TYR A 224 10.92 -6.67 0.69
CA TYR A 224 11.82 -5.56 0.34
C TYR A 224 12.86 -6.01 -0.69
N TRP A 225 13.58 -7.10 -0.41
CA TRP A 225 14.62 -7.59 -1.31
C TRP A 225 14.06 -7.95 -2.69
N ARG A 226 12.93 -8.67 -2.75
CA ARG A 226 12.28 -9.05 -4.02
C ARG A 226 11.90 -7.82 -4.84
N VAL A 227 11.21 -6.84 -4.23
CA VAL A 227 10.78 -5.61 -4.89
C VAL A 227 11.99 -4.80 -5.39
N MET A 228 13.02 -4.64 -4.57
CA MET A 228 14.21 -3.88 -4.97
C MET A 228 15.05 -4.56 -6.06
N ASN A 229 14.91 -5.88 -6.23
CA ASN A 229 15.55 -6.64 -7.32
C ASN A 229 14.63 -6.88 -8.53
N GLY A 230 13.43 -6.28 -8.54
CA GLY A 230 12.54 -6.19 -9.69
C GLY A 230 11.61 -7.40 -9.92
N PRO A 231 10.69 -7.27 -10.90
CA PRO A 231 9.64 -8.26 -11.16
C PRO A 231 10.13 -9.55 -11.81
N GLY A 232 11.29 -9.52 -12.47
CA GLY A 232 11.96 -10.71 -13.02
C GLY A 232 13.10 -11.21 -12.12
N GLU A 233 13.93 -12.09 -12.64
CA GLU A 233 15.17 -12.50 -11.94
C GLU A 233 16.07 -11.28 -11.67
N PRO A 234 16.59 -11.06 -10.44
CA PRO A 234 16.55 -11.92 -9.24
C PRO A 234 15.28 -11.90 -8.40
N GLY A 235 14.52 -10.81 -8.44
CA GLY A 235 13.53 -10.50 -7.41
C GLY A 235 12.31 -11.40 -7.50
N TYR A 236 11.83 -11.69 -8.71
CA TYR A 236 10.54 -12.33 -8.96
C TYR A 236 9.44 -11.71 -8.10
N SER A 237 9.39 -10.37 -8.05
CA SER A 237 8.43 -9.67 -7.19
C SER A 237 6.99 -9.79 -7.69
N GLY A 238 6.79 -10.05 -8.99
CA GLY A 238 5.46 -10.13 -9.59
C GLY A 238 4.67 -8.81 -9.57
N THR A 239 5.30 -7.69 -9.20
CA THR A 239 4.64 -6.38 -9.03
C THR A 239 4.05 -5.80 -10.32
N THR A 240 4.58 -6.21 -11.48
CA THR A 240 4.09 -5.83 -12.80
C THR A 240 3.09 -6.83 -13.40
N SER A 241 2.72 -7.91 -12.70
CA SER A 241 1.87 -8.96 -13.27
C SER A 241 0.43 -8.49 -13.56
N ASP A 242 -0.27 -9.27 -14.38
CA ASP A 242 -1.71 -9.10 -14.67
C ASP A 242 -2.57 -9.42 -13.44
N GLU A 243 -2.11 -10.36 -12.62
CA GLU A 243 -2.70 -10.71 -11.34
C GLU A 243 -2.25 -9.67 -10.30
N ALA A 244 -3.20 -8.91 -9.77
CA ALA A 244 -2.94 -7.80 -8.85
C ALA A 244 -2.64 -8.26 -7.40
N ARG A 245 -2.70 -9.56 -7.11
CA ARG A 245 -2.46 -10.07 -5.75
C ARG A 245 -1.00 -9.86 -5.29
N ALA A 246 0.00 -10.14 -6.13
CA ALA A 246 1.41 -9.93 -5.78
C ALA A 246 1.73 -8.47 -5.39
N PRO A 247 1.39 -7.44 -6.21
CA PRO A 247 1.63 -6.06 -5.80
C PRO A 247 0.77 -5.65 -4.59
N ALA A 248 -0.44 -6.21 -4.42
CA ALA A 248 -1.28 -5.92 -3.25
C ALA A 248 -0.60 -6.35 -1.94
N ASP A 249 -0.16 -7.60 -1.89
CA ASP A 249 0.49 -8.19 -0.71
C ASP A 249 1.85 -7.54 -0.45
N ALA A 250 2.64 -7.30 -1.51
CA ALA A 250 3.92 -6.61 -1.38
C ALA A 250 3.77 -5.20 -0.77
N LEU A 251 2.80 -4.43 -1.26
CA LEU A 251 2.54 -3.08 -0.76
C LEU A 251 2.06 -3.11 0.70
N ASP A 252 1.18 -4.05 1.06
CA ASP A 252 0.67 -4.21 2.42
C ASP A 252 1.80 -4.54 3.42
N ILE A 253 2.64 -5.53 3.06
CA ILE A 253 3.78 -5.98 3.88
C ILE A 253 4.75 -4.84 4.14
N LEU A 254 5.09 -4.06 3.10
CA LEU A 254 6.03 -2.94 3.20
C LEU A 254 5.48 -1.80 4.06
N VAL A 255 4.20 -1.46 3.93
CA VAL A 255 3.55 -0.47 4.81
C VAL A 255 3.54 -0.95 6.26
N ASN A 256 3.21 -2.22 6.51
CA ASN A 256 3.23 -2.79 7.85
C ASN A 256 4.66 -2.78 8.44
N ALA A 257 5.69 -3.09 7.63
CA ALA A 257 7.08 -3.06 8.03
C ALA A 257 7.57 -1.64 8.38
N TYR A 258 7.13 -0.64 7.61
CA TYR A 258 7.37 0.77 7.92
C TYR A 258 6.77 1.15 9.28
N PHE A 259 5.50 0.82 9.55
CA PHE A 259 4.89 1.12 10.85
C PHE A 259 5.56 0.37 12.01
N LEU A 260 6.05 -0.84 11.77
CA LEU A 260 6.75 -1.63 12.78
C LEU A 260 8.12 -1.04 13.16
N THR A 261 8.85 -0.51 12.18
CA THR A 261 10.29 -0.21 12.33
C THR A 261 10.62 1.28 12.28
N GLY A 262 9.78 2.09 11.63
CA GLY A 262 10.06 3.47 11.26
C GLY A 262 11.12 3.61 10.15
N ASP A 263 11.58 2.51 9.53
CA ASP A 263 12.63 2.53 8.51
C ASP A 263 12.06 2.94 7.15
N SER A 264 12.51 4.09 6.64
CA SER A 264 12.04 4.67 5.38
C SER A 264 12.29 3.80 4.15
N LYS A 265 13.22 2.83 4.21
CA LYS A 265 13.49 1.91 3.07
C LYS A 265 12.24 1.15 2.64
N TYR A 266 11.35 0.84 3.58
CA TYR A 266 10.12 0.11 3.28
C TYR A 266 9.13 0.98 2.53
N LEU A 267 9.03 2.27 2.88
CA LEU A 267 8.17 3.22 2.18
C LEU A 267 8.74 3.57 0.79
N GLU A 268 10.07 3.58 0.64
CA GLU A 268 10.73 3.68 -0.67
C GLU A 268 10.44 2.47 -1.57
N ALA A 269 10.55 1.24 -1.04
CA ALA A 269 10.16 0.05 -1.78
C ALA A 269 8.65 0.05 -2.10
N ALA A 270 7.80 0.54 -1.19
CA ALA A 270 6.37 0.69 -1.44
C ALA A 270 6.07 1.62 -2.62
N ARG A 271 6.78 2.76 -2.73
CA ARG A 271 6.71 3.66 -3.91
C ARG A 271 7.03 2.93 -5.20
N LYS A 272 8.09 2.11 -5.20
CA LYS A 272 8.44 1.27 -6.35
C LYS A 272 7.32 0.30 -6.73
N VAL A 273 6.65 -0.32 -5.75
CA VAL A 273 5.47 -1.17 -6.03
C VAL A 273 4.34 -0.35 -6.65
N VAL A 274 4.06 0.85 -6.14
CA VAL A 274 3.05 1.76 -6.71
C VAL A 274 3.37 2.08 -8.17
N GLU A 275 4.61 2.48 -8.48
CA GLU A 275 5.06 2.79 -9.84
C GLU A 275 4.92 1.59 -10.79
N GLU A 276 5.41 0.41 -10.38
CA GLU A 276 5.39 -0.82 -11.18
C GLU A 276 3.98 -1.37 -11.40
N SER A 277 3.12 -1.22 -10.40
CA SER A 277 1.73 -1.66 -10.45
C SER A 277 0.76 -0.54 -10.84
N HIS A 278 1.25 0.63 -11.26
CA HIS A 278 0.42 1.79 -11.57
C HIS A 278 -0.61 1.46 -12.66
N PHE A 279 -1.87 1.88 -12.48
CA PHE A 279 -2.95 1.62 -13.44
C PHE A 279 -2.60 2.06 -14.87
N GLY A 280 -1.91 3.19 -15.02
CA GLY A 280 -1.47 3.73 -16.31
C GLY A 280 -0.52 2.81 -17.09
N ASN A 281 0.11 1.84 -16.43
CA ASN A 281 1.01 0.84 -17.02
C ASN A 281 0.29 -0.45 -17.43
N LYS A 282 -0.99 -0.61 -17.08
CA LYS A 282 -1.75 -1.83 -17.36
C LYS A 282 -2.28 -1.86 -18.79
N TRP A 283 -2.10 -2.99 -19.47
CA TRP A 283 -2.51 -3.17 -20.86
C TRP A 283 -4.03 -3.08 -21.06
N TYR A 284 -4.81 -3.32 -20.00
CA TYR A 284 -6.28 -3.30 -20.00
C TYR A 284 -6.88 -1.93 -19.65
N LYS A 285 -6.05 -0.92 -19.37
CA LYS A 285 -6.51 0.39 -18.88
C LYS A 285 -7.54 1.06 -19.80
N ASP A 286 -7.42 0.83 -21.12
CA ASP A 286 -8.29 1.41 -22.15
C ASP A 286 -9.48 0.50 -22.51
N GLY A 287 -9.57 -0.70 -21.93
CA GLY A 287 -10.59 -1.71 -22.23
C GLY A 287 -10.03 -2.93 -22.99
N PRO A 288 -10.87 -3.62 -23.79
CA PRO A 288 -10.45 -4.80 -24.56
C PRO A 288 -9.23 -4.52 -25.43
N ASN A 289 -8.25 -5.41 -25.38
CA ASN A 289 -7.01 -5.36 -26.13
C ASN A 289 -6.76 -6.71 -26.84
N PRO A 290 -6.90 -6.77 -28.18
CA PRO A 290 -6.72 -8.00 -28.95
C PRO A 290 -5.33 -8.66 -28.81
N ASP A 291 -4.28 -7.87 -28.53
CA ASP A 291 -2.93 -8.41 -28.34
C ASP A 291 -2.81 -9.24 -27.05
N TYR A 292 -3.77 -9.09 -26.14
CA TYR A 292 -3.86 -9.75 -24.84
C TYR A 292 -5.16 -10.55 -24.68
N ALA A 293 -5.76 -11.01 -25.79
CA ALA A 293 -7.09 -11.65 -25.79
C ALA A 293 -7.23 -12.83 -24.80
N ASP A 294 -6.18 -13.62 -24.63
CA ASP A 294 -6.16 -14.79 -23.73
C ASP A 294 -5.76 -14.47 -22.28
N HIS A 295 -5.33 -13.24 -22.00
CA HIS A 295 -4.99 -12.80 -20.66
C HIS A 295 -6.25 -12.52 -19.85
N THR A 296 -6.17 -12.67 -18.54
CA THR A 296 -7.28 -12.43 -17.62
C THR A 296 -6.88 -11.55 -16.46
N VAL A 297 -7.84 -10.76 -15.99
CA VAL A 297 -7.72 -9.86 -14.85
C VAL A 297 -8.80 -10.21 -13.84
N ALA A 298 -8.46 -10.28 -12.57
CA ALA A 298 -9.39 -10.65 -11.48
C ALA A 298 -9.79 -9.40 -10.66
N PRO A 299 -11.06 -8.93 -10.72
CA PRO A 299 -11.49 -7.73 -9.99
C PRO A 299 -11.31 -7.82 -8.48
N TRP A 300 -11.48 -9.00 -7.87
CA TRP A 300 -11.24 -9.18 -6.44
C TRP A 300 -9.76 -9.03 -6.04
N GLN A 301 -8.81 -9.31 -6.95
CA GLN A 301 -7.40 -9.02 -6.71
C GLN A 301 -7.10 -7.53 -6.84
N ILE A 302 -7.71 -6.85 -7.82
CA ILE A 302 -7.59 -5.40 -7.93
C ILE A 302 -8.12 -4.74 -6.66
N ALA A 303 -9.21 -5.24 -6.09
CA ALA A 303 -9.71 -4.75 -4.81
C ALA A 303 -8.68 -4.90 -3.67
N MET A 304 -7.95 -6.02 -3.60
CA MET A 304 -6.84 -6.16 -2.66
C MET A 304 -5.78 -5.08 -2.88
N LEU A 305 -5.36 -4.85 -4.13
CA LEU A 305 -4.37 -3.82 -4.48
C LEU A 305 -4.87 -2.41 -4.13
N MET A 306 -6.13 -2.11 -4.41
CA MET A 306 -6.75 -0.83 -4.06
C MET A 306 -6.80 -0.59 -2.54
N VAL A 307 -7.06 -1.62 -1.74
CA VAL A 307 -6.98 -1.53 -0.28
C VAL A 307 -5.54 -1.24 0.15
N SER A 308 -4.54 -1.96 -0.38
CA SER A 308 -3.13 -1.70 -0.07
C SER A 308 -2.66 -0.31 -0.54
N LEU A 309 -3.14 0.18 -1.69
CA LEU A 309 -2.91 1.55 -2.16
C LEU A 309 -3.48 2.59 -1.19
N GLY A 310 -4.69 2.36 -0.69
CA GLY A 310 -5.31 3.19 0.33
C GLY A 310 -4.50 3.24 1.64
N ARG A 311 -4.02 2.09 2.11
CA ARG A 311 -3.16 2.00 3.30
C ARG A 311 -1.81 2.69 3.08
N TYR A 312 -1.23 2.55 1.88
CA TYR A 312 -0.02 3.30 1.48
C TYR A 312 -0.26 4.81 1.50
N LEU A 313 -1.37 5.28 0.96
CA LEU A 313 -1.74 6.70 0.98
C LEU A 313 -1.89 7.24 2.40
N ASP A 314 -2.52 6.46 3.29
CA ASP A 314 -2.60 6.80 4.72
C ASP A 314 -1.21 6.87 5.37
N ALA A 315 -0.32 5.92 5.03
CA ALA A 315 1.04 5.89 5.53
C ALA A 315 1.87 7.10 5.07
N VAL A 316 1.83 7.45 3.79
CA VAL A 316 2.50 8.65 3.25
C VAL A 316 1.96 9.92 3.90
N ARG A 317 0.63 10.03 4.06
CA ARG A 317 0.02 11.20 4.71
C ARG A 317 0.50 11.34 6.15
N LEU A 318 0.57 10.22 6.89
CA LEU A 318 1.02 10.22 8.27
C LEU A 318 2.52 10.50 8.40
N ALA A 319 3.34 9.90 7.54
CA ALA A 319 4.80 9.96 7.60
C ALA A 319 5.37 11.27 7.06
N GLU A 320 4.77 11.79 5.98
CA GLU A 320 5.34 12.88 5.16
C GLU A 320 4.44 14.11 5.10
N GLY A 321 3.21 14.05 5.62
CA GLY A 321 2.29 15.19 5.62
C GLY A 321 1.76 15.58 4.24
N ARG A 322 1.99 14.76 3.20
CA ARG A 322 1.56 15.00 1.82
C ARG A 322 0.62 13.90 1.30
N ILE A 323 -0.03 14.17 0.17
CA ILE A 323 -0.79 13.17 -0.59
C ILE A 323 0.06 12.74 -1.78
N ASP A 324 0.17 11.43 -1.98
CA ASP A 324 0.80 10.86 -3.17
C ASP A 324 -0.22 10.81 -4.32
N TRP A 325 -0.22 11.84 -5.16
CA TRP A 325 -1.21 11.97 -6.24
C TRP A 325 -1.07 10.93 -7.34
N ASP A 326 0.12 10.34 -7.53
CA ASP A 326 0.32 9.25 -8.48
C ASP A 326 -0.44 8.01 -7.99
N ALA A 327 -0.25 7.63 -6.72
CA ALA A 327 -1.00 6.54 -6.09
C ALA A 327 -2.52 6.80 -6.08
N VAL A 328 -2.97 8.04 -5.84
CA VAL A 328 -4.40 8.42 -5.94
C VAL A 328 -4.91 8.21 -7.38
N SER A 329 -4.13 8.59 -8.39
CA SER A 329 -4.52 8.42 -9.79
C SER A 329 -4.65 6.93 -10.16
N SER A 330 -3.75 6.09 -9.65
CA SER A 330 -3.81 4.63 -9.81
C SER A 330 -5.06 4.05 -9.15
N LEU A 331 -5.33 4.40 -7.89
CA LEU A 331 -6.49 3.95 -7.12
C LEU A 331 -7.81 4.28 -7.86
N ARG A 332 -7.93 5.51 -8.37
CA ARG A 332 -9.10 5.95 -9.14
C ARG A 332 -9.21 5.23 -10.48
N GLY A 333 -8.09 5.08 -11.20
CA GLY A 333 -8.03 4.37 -12.47
C GLY A 333 -8.55 2.93 -12.35
N TYR A 334 -8.14 2.22 -11.31
CA TYR A 334 -8.68 0.89 -11.00
C TYR A 334 -10.17 0.91 -10.67
N ALA A 335 -10.62 1.83 -9.82
CA ALA A 335 -12.03 1.95 -9.45
C ALA A 335 -12.93 2.21 -10.67
N ASP A 336 -12.54 3.15 -11.53
CA ASP A 336 -13.27 3.52 -12.75
C ASP A 336 -13.31 2.38 -13.76
N TRP A 337 -12.18 1.70 -13.95
CA TRP A 337 -12.10 0.55 -14.85
C TRP A 337 -12.98 -0.60 -14.39
N MET A 338 -12.95 -0.93 -13.09
CA MET A 338 -13.79 -1.98 -12.52
C MET A 338 -15.28 -1.65 -12.67
N LEU A 339 -15.69 -0.39 -12.41
CA LEU A 339 -17.09 0.03 -12.62
C LEU A 339 -17.53 -0.08 -14.07
N LYS A 340 -16.65 0.26 -15.00
CA LYS A 340 -16.97 0.29 -16.42
C LYS A 340 -17.07 -1.10 -17.04
N TYR A 341 -16.16 -2.01 -16.67
CA TYR A 341 -15.97 -3.27 -17.40
C TYR A 341 -16.28 -4.52 -16.59
N CYS A 342 -16.39 -4.43 -15.27
CA CYS A 342 -16.52 -5.60 -14.40
C CYS A 342 -17.78 -5.60 -13.53
N TYR A 343 -18.49 -4.47 -13.43
CA TYR A 343 -19.62 -4.32 -12.54
C TYR A 343 -20.95 -4.59 -13.24
N HIS A 344 -21.82 -5.37 -12.59
CA HIS A 344 -23.16 -5.72 -13.04
C HIS A 344 -24.19 -5.07 -12.12
N PRO A 345 -24.68 -3.85 -12.43
CA PRO A 345 -25.53 -3.06 -11.52
C PRO A 345 -26.94 -3.62 -11.31
N GLN A 346 -27.35 -4.63 -12.09
CA GLN A 346 -28.68 -5.25 -12.00
C GLN A 346 -28.60 -6.74 -11.65
N GLY A 347 -27.39 -7.25 -11.34
CA GLY A 347 -27.12 -8.68 -11.30
C GLY A 347 -27.20 -9.34 -12.69
N ASP A 348 -26.95 -10.65 -12.70
CA ASP A 348 -27.00 -11.52 -13.87
C ASP A 348 -27.24 -12.99 -13.44
N SER A 349 -26.82 -13.96 -14.26
CA SER A 349 -26.95 -15.39 -13.90
C SER A 349 -26.03 -15.85 -12.76
N ALA A 350 -24.95 -15.14 -12.48
CA ALA A 350 -24.01 -15.44 -11.41
C ALA A 350 -24.49 -14.91 -10.05
N SER A 351 -25.21 -13.79 -10.04
CA SER A 351 -25.86 -13.26 -8.85
C SER A 351 -27.07 -12.40 -9.22
N SER A 352 -28.21 -12.60 -8.56
CA SER A 352 -29.38 -11.71 -8.74
C SER A 352 -29.18 -10.30 -8.17
N TYR A 353 -28.11 -10.11 -7.39
CA TYR A 353 -27.72 -8.83 -6.80
C TYR A 353 -26.57 -8.17 -7.57
N PRO A 354 -26.43 -6.84 -7.44
CA PRO A 354 -25.30 -6.12 -7.99
C PRO A 354 -23.96 -6.66 -7.50
N HIS A 355 -23.06 -6.98 -8.43
CA HIS A 355 -21.78 -7.60 -8.10
C HIS A 355 -20.70 -7.28 -9.14
N PHE A 356 -19.46 -7.64 -8.81
CA PHE A 356 -18.35 -7.62 -9.74
C PHE A 356 -18.04 -9.05 -10.17
N ILE A 357 -17.75 -9.21 -11.46
CA ILE A 357 -17.44 -10.52 -12.05
C ILE A 357 -16.17 -11.14 -11.46
N TYR A 358 -16.05 -12.46 -11.60
CA TYR A 358 -14.86 -13.18 -11.15
C TYR A 358 -13.58 -12.81 -11.94
N ARG A 359 -13.67 -12.81 -13.27
CA ARG A 359 -12.54 -12.54 -14.18
C ARG A 359 -13.01 -11.81 -15.44
N TRP A 360 -12.14 -10.93 -15.94
CA TRP A 360 -12.30 -10.22 -17.19
C TRP A 360 -11.18 -10.62 -18.15
N ARG A 361 -11.50 -10.98 -19.39
CA ARG A 361 -10.52 -11.34 -20.44
C ARG A 361 -10.15 -10.14 -21.30
N GLY A 362 -8.95 -10.17 -21.86
CA GLY A 362 -8.47 -9.09 -22.73
C GLY A 362 -9.28 -8.89 -24.01
N ASP A 363 -10.05 -9.87 -24.46
CA ASP A 363 -11.02 -9.69 -25.56
C ASP A 363 -12.34 -9.02 -25.13
N GLY A 364 -12.48 -8.69 -23.84
CA GLY A 364 -13.69 -8.12 -23.23
C GLY A 364 -14.66 -9.16 -22.68
N THR A 365 -14.37 -10.46 -22.82
CA THR A 365 -15.21 -11.52 -22.27
C THR A 365 -15.22 -11.46 -20.75
N GLN A 366 -16.42 -11.46 -20.18
CA GLN A 366 -16.61 -11.52 -18.75
C GLN A 366 -16.85 -12.98 -18.33
N ILE A 367 -16.14 -13.42 -17.29
CA ILE A 367 -16.22 -14.77 -16.74
C ILE A 367 -16.63 -14.62 -15.29
N ASP A 368 -17.70 -15.32 -14.92
CA ASP A 368 -18.18 -15.32 -13.56
C ASP A 368 -18.00 -16.67 -12.89
N TRP A 369 -18.28 -16.67 -11.59
CA TRP A 369 -18.49 -17.86 -10.80
C TRP A 369 -19.67 -18.68 -11.34
N SER A 370 -19.86 -19.89 -10.79
CA SER A 370 -21.07 -20.66 -11.05
C SER A 370 -22.33 -19.86 -10.67
N PRO A 371 -23.51 -20.17 -11.25
CA PRO A 371 -24.76 -19.50 -10.86
C PRO A 371 -24.95 -19.45 -9.34
N GLY A 372 -25.27 -18.26 -8.81
CA GLY A 372 -25.34 -17.95 -7.39
C GLY A 372 -23.98 -17.65 -6.71
N GLY A 373 -22.85 -17.80 -7.38
CA GLY A 373 -21.51 -17.57 -6.80
C GLY A 373 -21.01 -16.12 -6.90
N GLY A 374 -21.70 -15.26 -7.66
CA GLY A 374 -21.32 -13.85 -7.86
C GLY A 374 -21.37 -13.03 -6.57
N ALA A 375 -22.28 -13.36 -5.65
CA ALA A 375 -22.35 -12.76 -4.33
C ALA A 375 -21.52 -13.59 -3.33
N ASN A 376 -20.46 -13.00 -2.77
CA ASN A 376 -19.51 -13.68 -1.88
C ASN A 376 -18.67 -12.69 -1.05
N ALA A 377 -17.82 -13.21 -0.14
CA ALA A 377 -17.02 -12.42 0.79
C ALA A 377 -16.05 -11.44 0.10
N TRP A 378 -15.65 -11.66 -1.15
CA TRP A 378 -14.81 -10.72 -1.89
C TRP A 378 -15.49 -9.36 -2.11
N GLN A 379 -16.82 -9.32 -2.14
CA GLN A 379 -17.55 -8.05 -2.23
C GLN A 379 -17.31 -7.17 -1.00
N VAL A 380 -17.08 -7.75 0.18
CA VAL A 380 -16.71 -6.99 1.38
C VAL A 380 -15.31 -6.38 1.23
N LYS A 381 -14.38 -7.07 0.53
CA LYS A 381 -13.07 -6.50 0.19
C LYS A 381 -13.18 -5.40 -0.87
N ILE A 382 -14.04 -5.59 -1.87
CA ILE A 382 -14.37 -4.58 -2.87
C ILE A 382 -14.97 -3.34 -2.19
N ALA A 383 -15.82 -3.52 -1.17
CA ALA A 383 -16.33 -2.40 -0.40
C ALA A 383 -15.23 -1.58 0.26
N ASP A 384 -14.22 -2.23 0.86
CA ASP A 384 -13.07 -1.52 1.41
C ASP A 384 -12.26 -0.78 0.33
N ALA A 385 -12.09 -1.38 -0.84
CA ALA A 385 -11.41 -0.77 -1.98
C ALA A 385 -12.12 0.51 -2.46
N TYR A 386 -13.44 0.46 -2.64
CA TYR A 386 -14.24 1.61 -3.04
C TYR A 386 -14.39 2.64 -1.93
N ALA A 387 -14.40 2.22 -0.66
CA ALA A 387 -14.35 3.13 0.48
C ALA A 387 -13.03 3.94 0.45
N TYR A 388 -11.89 3.30 0.18
CA TYR A 388 -10.63 4.02 -0.01
C TYR A 388 -10.64 4.95 -1.22
N ALA A 389 -11.18 4.49 -2.35
CA ALA A 389 -11.35 5.34 -3.52
C ALA A 389 -12.19 6.59 -3.19
N TRP A 390 -13.26 6.45 -2.40
CA TRP A 390 -14.04 7.58 -1.89
C TRP A 390 -13.25 8.46 -0.93
N ILE A 391 -12.52 7.91 0.04
CA ILE A 391 -11.70 8.71 0.98
C ILE A 391 -10.76 9.65 0.22
N TYR A 392 -10.17 9.19 -0.88
CA TYR A 392 -9.20 9.92 -1.70
C TYR A 392 -9.76 10.53 -2.98
N SER A 393 -11.07 10.68 -3.10
CA SER A 393 -11.68 11.41 -4.24
C SER A 393 -12.96 12.18 -3.88
N ALA A 394 -13.59 11.80 -2.77
CA ALA A 394 -14.95 12.18 -2.37
C ALA A 394 -16.00 11.96 -3.49
N ASN A 395 -15.75 11.01 -4.40
CA ASN A 395 -16.73 10.62 -5.41
C ASN A 395 -17.82 9.76 -4.76
N GLU A 396 -19.01 10.31 -4.56
CA GLU A 396 -20.11 9.63 -3.89
C GLU A 396 -20.55 8.33 -4.60
N THR A 397 -20.33 8.18 -5.92
CA THR A 397 -20.57 6.89 -6.59
C THR A 397 -19.73 5.77 -5.99
N TYR A 398 -18.46 6.03 -5.64
CA TYR A 398 -17.63 5.02 -4.99
C TYR A 398 -18.15 4.67 -3.59
N ARG A 399 -18.68 5.65 -2.85
CA ARG A 399 -19.29 5.40 -1.54
C ARG A 399 -20.54 4.55 -1.64
N GLU A 400 -21.42 4.85 -2.60
CA GLU A 400 -22.64 4.09 -2.87
C GLU A 400 -22.30 2.64 -3.24
N ILE A 401 -21.30 2.44 -4.10
CA ILE A 401 -20.80 1.10 -4.47
C ILE A 401 -20.21 0.39 -3.25
N ALA A 402 -19.44 1.09 -2.41
CA ALA A 402 -18.88 0.49 -1.20
C ALA A 402 -19.99 -0.01 -0.25
N GLU A 403 -21.04 0.79 -0.06
CA GLU A 403 -22.19 0.40 0.78
C GLU A 403 -22.96 -0.79 0.21
N GLU A 404 -23.22 -0.77 -1.10
CA GLU A 404 -23.91 -1.85 -1.77
C GLU A 404 -23.14 -3.17 -1.66
N GLN A 405 -21.84 -3.17 -2.00
CA GLN A 405 -21.01 -4.37 -1.98
C GLN A 405 -20.75 -4.87 -0.55
N PHE A 406 -20.66 -3.98 0.43
CA PHE A 406 -20.54 -4.39 1.84
C PHE A 406 -21.81 -5.12 2.28
N ASN A 407 -22.99 -4.59 1.97
CA ASN A 407 -24.26 -5.18 2.36
C ASN A 407 -24.49 -6.55 1.71
N ILE A 408 -24.24 -6.66 0.40
CA ILE A 408 -24.43 -7.91 -0.36
C ILE A 408 -23.40 -8.96 0.10
N GLY A 409 -22.12 -8.62 0.12
CA GLY A 409 -21.05 -9.54 0.52
C GLY A 409 -21.14 -9.96 1.98
N SER A 410 -21.66 -9.10 2.86
CA SER A 410 -21.90 -9.46 4.26
C SER A 410 -23.09 -10.40 4.43
N MET A 411 -24.11 -10.31 3.57
CA MET A 411 -25.29 -11.18 3.62
C MET A 411 -25.01 -12.54 2.98
N TYR A 412 -24.43 -12.52 1.79
CA TYR A 412 -24.19 -13.68 0.93
C TYR A 412 -22.69 -13.99 0.83
N PHE A 413 -22.01 -14.10 1.96
CA PHE A 413 -20.54 -14.18 1.98
C PHE A 413 -19.95 -15.45 1.35
N TRP A 414 -20.77 -16.46 1.05
CA TRP A 414 -20.32 -17.69 0.39
C TRP A 414 -20.95 -17.88 -0.99
N PHE A 415 -22.28 -17.77 -1.08
CA PHE A 415 -23.05 -17.80 -2.32
C PHE A 415 -24.44 -17.20 -2.08
N GLU A 416 -25.15 -16.82 -3.14
CA GLU A 416 -26.53 -16.34 -3.10
C GLU A 416 -27.44 -17.39 -2.43
N ASP A 417 -28.25 -16.95 -1.46
CA ASP A 417 -29.07 -17.82 -0.61
C ASP A 417 -28.31 -18.68 0.42
N ASN A 418 -27.00 -18.48 0.63
CA ASN A 418 -26.34 -19.13 1.76
C ASN A 418 -27.05 -18.71 3.08
N PRO A 419 -27.35 -19.66 3.99
CA PRO A 419 -28.03 -19.31 5.22
C PRO A 419 -27.18 -18.37 6.09
N ILE A 420 -27.82 -17.34 6.64
CA ILE A 420 -27.16 -16.35 7.50
C ILE A 420 -26.78 -17.01 8.83
N GLY A 421 -25.55 -16.79 9.27
CA GLY A 421 -25.00 -17.32 10.52
C GLY A 421 -24.56 -18.79 10.44
N GLN A 422 -24.52 -19.38 9.25
CA GLN A 422 -23.98 -20.73 9.05
C GLN A 422 -22.50 -20.69 8.65
N PHE A 423 -21.77 -21.71 9.08
CA PHE A 423 -20.37 -21.88 8.73
C PHE A 423 -20.23 -22.23 7.24
N ALA A 424 -19.35 -21.49 6.55
CA ALA A 424 -18.91 -21.79 5.19
C ALA A 424 -17.59 -22.58 5.22
N THR A 425 -16.46 -21.94 4.92
CA THR A 425 -15.13 -22.56 4.86
C THR A 425 -14.10 -21.66 5.52
N GLY A 426 -12.93 -22.23 5.89
CA GLY A 426 -11.84 -21.45 6.49
C GLY A 426 -11.40 -20.28 5.62
N ARG A 427 -11.35 -20.50 4.30
CA ARG A 427 -11.05 -19.47 3.30
C ARG A 427 -12.05 -18.31 3.32
N ASN A 428 -13.34 -18.60 3.23
CA ASN A 428 -14.38 -17.55 3.21
C ASN A 428 -14.40 -16.75 4.52
N HIS A 429 -14.18 -17.41 5.65
CA HIS A 429 -14.05 -16.72 6.94
C HIS A 429 -12.78 -15.88 7.06
N ALA A 430 -11.66 -16.28 6.44
CA ALA A 430 -10.45 -15.46 6.34
C ALA A 430 -10.74 -14.15 5.58
N ILE A 431 -11.38 -14.27 4.41
CA ILE A 431 -11.69 -13.12 3.55
C ILE A 431 -12.68 -12.18 4.25
N LEU A 432 -13.75 -12.73 4.83
CA LEU A 432 -14.78 -11.94 5.52
C LEU A 432 -14.22 -11.23 6.76
N SER A 433 -13.45 -11.93 7.59
CA SER A 433 -12.92 -11.38 8.86
C SER A 433 -11.87 -10.29 8.66
N THR A 434 -11.16 -10.29 7.53
CA THR A 434 -10.22 -9.22 7.16
C THR A 434 -10.86 -8.11 6.31
N GLY A 435 -12.11 -8.28 5.86
CA GLY A 435 -12.88 -7.28 5.11
C GLY A 435 -13.73 -6.40 6.02
N GLY A 436 -14.17 -5.25 5.51
CA GLY A 436 -14.92 -4.23 6.26
C GLY A 436 -14.02 -3.29 7.05
N SER A 437 -12.71 -3.42 6.88
CA SER A 437 -11.65 -2.70 7.59
C SER A 437 -11.65 -1.20 7.32
N VAL A 438 -12.31 -0.75 6.25
CA VAL A 438 -12.33 0.64 5.79
C VAL A 438 -13.76 1.15 5.73
N PHE A 439 -14.64 0.37 5.09
CA PHE A 439 -16.02 0.78 4.86
C PHE A 439 -16.77 1.05 6.16
N MET A 440 -16.55 0.27 7.22
CA MET A 440 -17.25 0.47 8.49
C MET A 440 -17.03 1.88 9.06
N GLY A 441 -15.78 2.37 9.04
CA GLY A 441 -15.46 3.72 9.50
C GLY A 441 -16.03 4.83 8.61
N VAL A 442 -16.13 4.59 7.30
CA VAL A 442 -16.83 5.49 6.36
C VAL A 442 -18.32 5.54 6.68
N TYR A 443 -18.95 4.38 6.87
CA TYR A 443 -20.38 4.25 7.14
C TYR A 443 -20.81 4.87 8.47
N THR A 444 -20.00 4.72 9.52
CA THR A 444 -20.26 5.34 10.84
C THR A 444 -19.95 6.84 10.87
N GLY A 445 -19.33 7.38 9.81
CA GLY A 445 -18.92 8.78 9.73
C GLY A 445 -17.67 9.10 10.56
N ARG A 446 -16.95 8.10 11.07
CA ARG A 446 -15.65 8.30 11.73
C ARG A 446 -14.57 8.71 10.73
N VAL A 447 -14.69 8.25 9.49
CA VAL A 447 -13.81 8.61 8.39
C VAL A 447 -14.55 9.58 7.47
N SER A 448 -13.94 10.73 7.23
CA SER A 448 -14.37 11.70 6.22
C SER A 448 -13.40 11.65 5.03
N PRO A 449 -13.81 12.12 3.83
CA PRO A 449 -12.89 12.23 2.72
C PRO A 449 -11.70 13.12 3.09
N VAL A 450 -10.50 12.65 2.77
CA VAL A 450 -9.25 13.39 2.95
C VAL A 450 -9.16 14.52 1.94
N ILE A 451 -9.62 14.23 0.72
CA ILE A 451 -9.80 15.21 -0.34
C ILE A 451 -11.25 15.65 -0.23
N ASN A 452 -11.46 16.94 0.02
CA ASN A 452 -12.80 17.51 -0.09
C ASN A 452 -13.28 17.28 -1.53
N ALA A 453 -14.53 16.85 -1.78
CA ALA A 453 -15.09 16.80 -3.15
C ALA A 453 -14.98 18.16 -3.88
N SER A 454 -14.72 19.20 -3.10
CA SER A 454 -14.46 20.59 -3.48
C SER A 454 -12.97 20.96 -3.58
N VAL A 455 -12.02 20.02 -3.55
CA VAL A 455 -10.64 20.29 -3.98
C VAL A 455 -10.71 20.47 -5.49
N ALA A 456 -11.06 21.69 -5.86
CA ALA A 456 -11.21 22.14 -7.23
C ALA A 456 -9.87 22.12 -7.97
N PHE A 457 -8.73 21.88 -7.30
CA PHE A 457 -7.42 21.95 -7.91
C PHE A 457 -6.39 20.99 -7.31
N ILE A 458 -5.57 20.41 -8.18
CA ILE A 458 -4.29 19.78 -7.88
C ILE A 458 -3.25 20.56 -8.67
N ILE A 459 -2.14 20.97 -8.03
CA ILE A 459 -1.02 21.62 -8.71
C ILE A 459 0.24 20.84 -8.37
N TYR A 460 1.01 20.46 -9.39
CA TYR A 460 2.31 19.81 -9.20
C TYR A 460 3.33 20.36 -10.21
N LEU A 461 4.60 20.29 -9.84
CA LEU A 461 5.73 20.74 -10.64
C LEU A 461 6.17 19.62 -11.58
N GLU A 462 6.21 19.89 -12.89
CA GLU A 462 6.69 18.93 -13.90
C GLU A 462 8.19 19.07 -14.14
N ASP A 463 8.66 20.32 -14.24
CA ASP A 463 10.09 20.62 -14.41
C ASP A 463 10.43 21.98 -13.83
N ALA A 464 11.66 22.08 -13.35
CA ALA A 464 12.25 23.33 -12.87
C ALA A 464 13.67 23.46 -13.42
N ALA A 465 13.97 24.64 -13.95
CA ALA A 465 15.30 24.98 -14.43
C ALA A 465 15.65 26.43 -14.09
N VAL A 466 16.93 26.68 -13.83
CA VAL A 466 17.48 28.04 -13.80
C VAL A 466 18.42 28.18 -14.98
N VAL A 467 18.17 29.16 -15.83
CA VAL A 467 19.04 29.47 -16.98
C VAL A 467 19.32 30.96 -16.98
N ARG A 468 20.59 31.33 -16.85
CA ARG A 468 21.08 32.72 -16.83
C ARG A 468 20.30 33.57 -15.83
N LYS A 469 20.19 33.08 -14.59
CA LYS A 469 19.48 33.71 -13.46
C LYS A 469 17.96 33.80 -13.66
N VAL A 470 17.41 33.17 -14.69
CA VAL A 470 15.96 33.11 -14.93
C VAL A 470 15.46 31.74 -14.50
N ILE A 471 14.59 31.73 -13.49
CA ILE A 471 13.87 30.56 -13.01
C ILE A 471 12.73 30.29 -13.99
N ARG A 472 12.62 29.04 -14.42
CA ARG A 472 11.52 28.51 -15.25
C ARG A 472 10.92 27.33 -14.52
N LEU A 473 9.64 27.43 -14.19
CA LEU A 473 8.87 26.34 -13.61
C LEU A 473 7.77 25.96 -14.58
N ASN A 474 7.65 24.69 -14.91
CA ASN A 474 6.48 24.15 -15.60
C ASN A 474 5.63 23.44 -14.54
N LEU A 475 4.42 23.93 -14.31
CA LEU A 475 3.50 23.35 -13.34
C LEU A 475 2.23 22.90 -14.06
N THR A 476 1.73 21.73 -13.70
CA THR A 476 0.44 21.25 -14.17
C THR A 476 -0.61 21.49 -13.11
N ILE A 477 -1.69 22.14 -13.55
CA ILE A 477 -2.87 22.50 -12.78
C ILE A 477 -4.00 21.62 -13.29
N GLN A 478 -4.45 20.71 -12.44
CA GLN A 478 -5.62 19.89 -12.68
C GLN A 478 -6.78 20.44 -11.87
N SER A 479 -7.98 20.50 -12.43
CA SER A 479 -9.20 20.89 -11.76
C SER A 479 -10.31 19.86 -12.04
N ASN A 480 -11.38 19.91 -11.25
CA ASN A 480 -12.59 19.11 -11.47
C ASN A 480 -13.45 19.64 -12.63
N VAL A 481 -13.22 20.89 -13.05
CA VAL A 481 -13.81 21.52 -14.23
C VAL A 481 -12.69 22.16 -15.05
N THR A 482 -13.02 22.77 -16.20
CA THR A 482 -12.02 23.47 -17.01
C THR A 482 -11.26 24.51 -16.19
N VAL A 483 -9.93 24.45 -16.21
CA VAL A 483 -9.06 25.51 -15.71
C VAL A 483 -9.19 26.70 -16.67
N THR A 484 -9.42 27.89 -16.14
CA THR A 484 -9.63 29.13 -16.92
C THR A 484 -8.53 30.16 -16.72
N GLY A 485 -7.59 29.88 -15.82
CA GLY A 485 -6.44 30.75 -15.60
C GLY A 485 -5.48 30.22 -14.57
N ALA A 486 -4.31 30.84 -14.52
CA ALA A 486 -3.32 30.63 -13.49
C ALA A 486 -2.63 31.95 -13.15
N GLN A 487 -2.15 32.06 -11.92
CA GLN A 487 -1.44 33.23 -11.43
C GLN A 487 -0.22 32.81 -10.63
N TYR A 488 0.81 33.65 -10.64
CA TYR A 488 1.94 33.50 -9.74
C TYR A 488 2.30 34.80 -9.05
N SER A 489 3.00 34.70 -7.93
CA SER A 489 3.53 35.83 -7.16
C SER A 489 4.84 35.43 -6.51
N VAL A 490 5.73 36.40 -6.25
CA VAL A 490 6.89 36.19 -5.39
C VAL A 490 6.60 36.83 -4.03
N ASN A 491 6.69 36.04 -2.95
CA ASN A 491 6.37 36.39 -1.57
C ASN A 491 4.91 36.84 -1.32
N GLY A 492 3.98 36.51 -2.23
CA GLY A 492 2.54 36.78 -2.06
C GLY A 492 2.11 38.23 -2.31
N THR A 493 3.00 39.06 -2.86
CA THR A 493 2.69 40.41 -3.33
C THR A 493 2.49 40.45 -4.85
N ASP A 494 1.52 41.23 -5.33
CA ASP A 494 1.32 41.53 -6.76
C ASP A 494 1.18 40.30 -7.68
N TRP A 495 0.03 39.63 -7.63
CA TRP A 495 -0.26 38.45 -8.46
C TRP A 495 -0.24 38.78 -9.97
N ILE A 496 0.54 38.02 -10.72
CA ILE A 496 0.72 38.13 -12.17
C ILE A 496 -0.10 37.02 -12.84
N ASN A 497 -0.97 37.40 -13.78
CA ASN A 497 -1.72 36.44 -14.60
C ASN A 497 -0.80 35.76 -15.62
N ILE A 498 -0.86 34.43 -15.68
CA ILE A 498 -0.25 33.65 -16.75
C ILE A 498 -1.23 33.65 -17.92
N SER A 499 -0.87 34.37 -18.98
CA SER A 499 -1.79 34.70 -20.07
C SER A 499 -2.27 33.48 -20.86
N LYS A 500 -1.44 32.46 -21.01
CA LYS A 500 -1.72 31.23 -21.75
C LYS A 500 -1.03 30.03 -21.09
N PRO A 501 -1.66 28.85 -21.07
CA PRO A 501 -0.98 27.59 -20.81
C PRO A 501 -0.04 27.24 -21.98
N ILE A 502 0.75 26.18 -21.81
CA ILE A 502 1.80 25.77 -22.76
C ILE A 502 1.21 25.33 -24.11
N ASP A 503 0.04 24.70 -24.11
CA ASP A 503 -0.70 24.30 -25.33
C ASP A 503 -1.50 25.45 -25.97
N GLY A 504 -1.68 26.55 -25.24
CA GLY A 504 -1.96 27.88 -25.79
C GLY A 504 -3.32 28.49 -25.43
N GLU A 505 -4.28 27.72 -24.92
CA GLU A 505 -5.60 28.18 -24.49
C GLU A 505 -6.06 27.39 -23.26
N TYR A 506 -6.69 28.08 -22.30
CA TYR A 506 -7.28 27.44 -21.12
C TYR A 506 -8.62 26.79 -21.49
N ASP A 507 -8.61 25.53 -21.92
CA ASP A 507 -9.78 24.81 -22.41
C ASP A 507 -9.97 23.40 -21.83
N SER A 508 -9.04 22.96 -21.00
CA SER A 508 -8.99 21.64 -20.39
C SER A 508 -9.15 21.69 -18.86
N ALA A 509 -9.58 20.57 -18.28
CA ALA A 509 -9.52 20.36 -16.84
C ALA A 509 -8.09 20.11 -16.34
N LEU A 510 -7.13 19.97 -17.25
CA LEU A 510 -5.71 19.77 -16.99
C LEU A 510 -4.93 20.74 -17.87
N GLU A 511 -4.20 21.66 -17.26
CA GLU A 511 -3.49 22.74 -17.94
C GLU A 511 -2.06 22.85 -17.41
N THR A 512 -1.07 22.89 -18.31
CA THR A 512 0.32 23.13 -17.93
C THR A 512 0.68 24.59 -18.16
N VAL A 513 1.24 25.23 -17.14
CA VAL A 513 1.61 26.64 -17.16
C VAL A 513 3.11 26.82 -16.92
N GLN A 514 3.69 27.82 -17.57
CA GLN A 514 5.09 28.19 -17.37
C GLN A 514 5.20 29.48 -16.55
N VAL A 515 5.87 29.38 -15.41
CA VAL A 515 6.23 30.52 -14.56
C VAL A 515 7.68 30.91 -14.86
N ILE A 516 7.89 32.20 -15.14
CA ILE A 516 9.21 32.76 -15.44
C ILE A 516 9.50 33.87 -14.42
N VAL A 517 10.55 33.69 -13.61
CA VAL A 517 10.99 34.69 -12.63
C VAL A 517 12.46 35.02 -12.89
N ASN A 518 12.75 36.30 -13.12
CA ASN A 518 14.12 36.77 -13.27
C ASN A 518 14.73 37.04 -11.88
N ALA A 519 15.53 36.09 -11.38
CA ALA A 519 16.18 36.20 -10.08
C ALA A 519 17.23 37.35 -10.02
N SER A 520 17.64 37.91 -11.16
CA SER A 520 18.54 39.07 -11.20
C SER A 520 17.94 40.29 -10.48
N ASP A 521 16.61 40.39 -10.46
CA ASP A 521 15.86 41.52 -9.90
C ASP A 521 15.72 41.46 -8.36
N TYR A 522 16.23 40.41 -7.74
CA TYR A 522 16.10 40.15 -6.29
C TYR A 522 17.46 40.26 -5.60
N GLU A 523 17.51 40.89 -4.42
CA GLU A 523 18.74 40.95 -3.59
C GLU A 523 19.11 39.56 -3.04
N ASP A 524 20.27 39.48 -2.37
CA ASP A 524 20.67 38.25 -1.70
C ASP A 524 19.68 37.88 -0.59
N GLY A 525 19.17 36.66 -0.62
CA GLY A 525 18.16 36.20 0.33
C GLY A 525 17.33 35.03 -0.16
N THR A 526 16.28 34.73 0.62
CA THR A 526 15.34 33.64 0.37
C THR A 526 13.98 34.21 -0.02
N TYR A 527 13.39 33.64 -1.04
CA TYR A 527 12.13 34.07 -1.65
C TYR A 527 11.26 32.86 -1.97
N VAL A 528 9.95 33.05 -2.05
CA VAL A 528 8.99 32.00 -2.37
C VAL A 528 8.17 32.39 -3.59
N ILE A 529 8.15 31.53 -4.60
CA ILE A 529 7.23 31.61 -5.73
C ILE A 529 5.96 30.87 -5.33
N LEU A 530 4.85 31.58 -5.33
CA LEU A 530 3.51 31.06 -5.09
C LEU A 530 2.78 30.95 -6.42
N VAL A 531 2.18 29.80 -6.70
CA VAL A 531 1.41 29.54 -7.93
C VAL A 531 0.01 29.08 -7.56
N ARG A 532 -1.01 29.58 -8.25
CA ARG A 532 -2.40 29.15 -8.06
C ARG A 532 -3.17 29.06 -9.36
N GLY A 533 -4.12 28.14 -9.43
CA GLY A 533 -5.05 27.93 -10.54
C GLY A 533 -6.40 28.60 -10.30
N ILE A 534 -7.12 28.85 -11.40
CA ILE A 534 -8.48 29.38 -11.44
C ILE A 534 -9.28 28.50 -12.41
N ASN A 535 -10.53 28.18 -12.09
CA ASN A 535 -11.37 27.27 -12.87
C ASN A 535 -12.62 27.98 -13.39
N ALA A 536 -13.41 27.28 -14.19
CA ALA A 536 -14.60 27.80 -14.84
C ALA A 536 -15.67 28.30 -13.86
N ASP A 537 -15.67 27.80 -12.62
CA ASP A 537 -16.56 28.23 -11.55
C ASP A 537 -16.04 29.47 -10.80
N GLY A 538 -14.86 29.97 -11.15
CA GLY A 538 -14.19 31.10 -10.50
C GLY A 538 -13.57 30.76 -9.15
N VAL A 539 -13.44 29.48 -8.81
CA VAL A 539 -12.72 29.01 -7.62
C VAL A 539 -11.22 29.20 -7.85
N ILE A 540 -10.49 29.54 -6.79
CA ILE A 540 -9.03 29.71 -6.82
C ILE A 540 -8.41 28.60 -5.96
N SER A 541 -7.35 27.97 -6.46
CA SER A 541 -6.64 26.90 -5.74
C SER A 541 -5.94 27.41 -4.48
N SER A 542 -5.56 26.47 -3.61
CA SER A 542 -4.45 26.70 -2.67
C SER A 542 -3.14 26.96 -3.43
N GLU A 543 -2.20 27.64 -2.77
CA GLU A 543 -0.93 28.04 -3.37
C GLU A 543 0.05 26.88 -3.39
N TYR A 544 0.61 26.57 -4.57
CA TYR A 544 1.79 25.73 -4.70
C TYR A 544 3.05 26.58 -4.49
N ARG A 545 4.02 26.07 -3.73
CA ARG A 545 5.12 26.87 -3.19
C ARG A 545 6.47 26.32 -3.64
N VAL A 546 7.26 27.16 -4.28
CA VAL A 546 8.65 26.86 -4.66
C VAL A 546 9.57 27.91 -4.04
N MET A 547 10.48 27.49 -3.19
CA MET A 547 11.45 28.38 -2.57
C MET A 547 12.68 28.53 -3.48
N PHE A 548 13.19 29.75 -3.58
CA PHE A 548 14.47 30.02 -4.22
C PHE A 548 15.38 30.90 -3.36
N VAL A 549 16.68 30.63 -3.44
CA VAL A 549 17.72 31.36 -2.73
C VAL A 549 18.60 32.07 -3.76
N VAL A 550 18.80 33.37 -3.56
CA VAL A 550 19.66 34.21 -4.40
C VAL A 550 20.92 34.56 -3.63
N ARG A 551 22.08 34.35 -4.26
CA ARG A 551 23.39 34.70 -3.69
C ARG A 551 24.26 35.40 -4.72
N SER A 552 24.83 36.55 -4.36
CA SER A 552 25.74 37.29 -5.21
C SER A 552 27.12 36.63 -5.24
N LEU A 553 27.64 36.41 -6.44
CA LEU A 553 28.98 35.94 -6.70
C LEU A 553 29.85 37.08 -7.21
N GLN A 554 31.07 37.18 -6.69
CA GLN A 554 32.03 38.17 -7.11
C GLN A 554 32.79 37.72 -8.37
N ALA A 555 33.41 38.65 -9.08
CA ALA A 555 34.37 38.28 -10.12
C ALA A 555 35.55 37.49 -9.51
N ARG A 556 36.12 36.59 -10.31
CA ARG A 556 37.16 35.61 -9.93
C ARG A 556 36.59 34.49 -9.05
N TYR A 557 37.37 34.02 -8.08
CA TYR A 557 37.07 32.82 -7.30
C TYR A 557 36.02 33.08 -6.23
N ASN A 558 35.02 32.20 -6.17
CA ASN A 558 34.08 32.07 -5.08
C ASN A 558 34.08 30.61 -4.60
N LEU A 559 33.81 30.42 -3.31
CA LEU A 559 33.54 29.10 -2.75
C LEU A 559 32.03 29.00 -2.52
N ILE A 560 31.39 28.01 -3.15
CA ILE A 560 29.95 27.78 -3.03
C ILE A 560 29.68 26.40 -2.44
N ALA A 561 28.55 26.27 -1.75
CA ALA A 561 27.98 25.01 -1.30
C ALA A 561 26.45 25.15 -1.38
N LEU A 562 25.74 24.05 -1.65
CA LEU A 562 24.28 24.06 -1.64
C LEU A 562 23.77 24.35 -0.22
N THR A 563 22.82 25.26 -0.13
CA THR A 563 22.19 25.70 1.13
C THR A 563 20.80 25.12 1.33
N VAL A 564 20.21 24.61 0.24
CA VAL A 564 18.91 23.95 0.21
C VAL A 564 19.00 22.68 -0.62
N THR A 565 18.12 21.72 -0.35
CA THR A 565 18.03 20.49 -1.13
C THR A 565 17.48 20.82 -2.53
N PRO A 566 18.19 20.52 -3.62
CA PRO A 566 17.70 20.88 -4.94
C PRO A 566 16.52 20.00 -5.37
N ILE A 567 15.60 20.56 -6.16
CA ILE A 567 14.41 19.85 -6.69
C ILE A 567 14.80 18.60 -7.50
N LYS A 568 15.96 18.62 -8.17
CA LYS A 568 16.54 17.48 -8.87
C LYS A 568 18.05 17.45 -8.66
N GLN A 569 18.68 16.30 -8.87
CA GLN A 569 20.13 16.17 -8.83
C GLN A 569 20.76 17.19 -9.78
N LEU A 570 21.54 18.13 -9.23
CA LEU A 570 22.25 19.12 -10.01
C LEU A 570 23.61 18.57 -10.45
N TYR A 571 24.05 19.02 -11.62
CA TYR A 571 25.37 18.81 -12.17
C TYR A 571 26.12 20.13 -12.31
N ALA A 572 27.44 20.07 -12.54
CA ALA A 572 28.26 21.25 -12.75
C ALA A 572 27.75 22.09 -13.95
N SER A 573 27.27 21.42 -15.01
CA SER A 573 26.63 22.08 -16.15
C SER A 573 25.38 22.86 -15.78
N ASP A 574 24.57 22.39 -14.83
CA ASP A 574 23.38 23.09 -14.35
C ASP A 574 23.75 24.38 -13.61
N ILE A 575 24.78 24.34 -12.75
CA ILE A 575 25.30 25.54 -12.07
C ILE A 575 25.82 26.55 -13.09
N ALA A 576 26.56 26.09 -14.10
CA ALA A 576 27.04 26.95 -15.18
C ALA A 576 25.88 27.59 -15.98
N SER A 577 24.86 26.79 -16.31
CA SER A 577 23.65 27.27 -16.99
C SER A 577 22.91 28.29 -16.13
N ALA A 578 22.78 28.03 -14.83
CA ALA A 578 22.09 28.90 -13.87
C ALA A 578 22.79 30.25 -13.71
N VAL A 579 24.11 30.26 -13.50
CA VAL A 579 24.89 31.51 -13.34
C VAL A 579 24.96 32.29 -14.65
N GLY A 580 25.13 31.59 -15.77
CA GLY A 580 25.22 32.17 -17.11
C GLY A 580 26.66 32.27 -17.63
N PRO A 581 26.86 33.01 -18.74
CA PRO A 581 28.16 33.07 -19.45
C PRO A 581 29.30 33.64 -18.61
N GLU A 582 29.00 34.30 -17.49
CA GLU A 582 30.00 34.86 -16.60
C GLU A 582 30.80 33.79 -15.84
N LEU A 583 30.31 32.55 -15.76
CA LEU A 583 30.99 31.42 -15.11
C LEU A 583 31.90 30.70 -16.10
N ILE A 584 33.20 30.66 -15.77
CA ILE A 584 34.25 30.11 -16.65
C ILE A 584 34.70 28.72 -16.20
N GLY A 585 34.51 28.35 -14.93
CA GLY A 585 34.82 27.00 -14.49
C GLY A 585 34.35 26.69 -13.07
N ILE A 586 34.19 25.39 -12.80
CA ILE A 586 33.77 24.81 -11.52
C ILE A 586 34.74 23.69 -11.17
N TRP A 587 35.17 23.62 -9.92
CA TRP A 587 36.08 22.58 -9.45
C TRP A 587 35.60 21.98 -8.12
N ARG A 588 35.72 20.66 -8.00
CA ARG A 588 35.53 19.90 -6.75
C ARG A 588 36.83 19.21 -6.35
N TRP A 589 37.08 19.09 -5.05
CA TRP A 589 38.20 18.33 -4.52
C TRP A 589 37.83 16.85 -4.40
N MET A 590 38.60 15.98 -5.04
CA MET A 590 38.45 14.53 -4.95
C MET A 590 39.31 14.01 -3.80
N VAL A 591 38.69 13.59 -2.70
CA VAL A 591 39.42 13.13 -1.50
C VAL A 591 40.21 11.85 -1.79
N GLU A 592 39.65 10.92 -2.57
CA GLU A 592 40.30 9.64 -2.88
C GLU A 592 41.55 9.84 -3.76
N ASP A 593 41.43 10.70 -4.76
CA ASP A 593 42.48 10.93 -5.76
C ASP A 593 43.47 12.04 -5.36
N GLN A 594 43.14 12.83 -4.32
CA GLN A 594 43.88 14.02 -3.88
C GLN A 594 44.13 15.04 -5.01
N GLU A 595 43.14 15.23 -5.87
CA GLU A 595 43.19 16.18 -7.00
C GLU A 595 41.88 16.93 -7.20
N PHE A 596 41.91 17.99 -8.02
CA PHE A 596 40.70 18.71 -8.42
C PHE A 596 40.12 18.13 -9.70
N LYS A 597 38.83 17.79 -9.68
CA LYS A 597 38.05 17.56 -10.90
C LYS A 597 37.40 18.87 -11.32
N GLY A 598 37.61 19.29 -12.57
CA GLY A 598 37.11 20.55 -13.12
C GLY A 598 36.07 20.35 -14.22
N TYR A 599 35.16 21.31 -14.34
CA TYR A 599 34.22 21.45 -15.44
C TYR A 599 34.31 22.86 -16.01
N VAL A 600 34.54 22.99 -17.32
CA VAL A 600 34.64 24.26 -18.05
C VAL A 600 33.51 24.35 -19.06
N PRO A 601 32.54 25.28 -18.89
CA PRO A 601 31.39 25.39 -19.78
C PRO A 601 31.80 25.59 -21.25
N GLY A 602 31.23 24.77 -22.14
CA GLY A 602 31.52 24.82 -23.58
C GLY A 602 32.85 24.19 -24.01
N VAL A 603 33.64 23.66 -23.08
CA VAL A 603 34.90 22.93 -23.36
C VAL A 603 34.81 21.49 -22.86
N SER A 604 34.29 21.30 -21.65
CA SER A 604 34.18 19.99 -20.99
C SER A 604 33.11 19.09 -21.62
N GLY A 605 33.41 17.80 -21.73
CA GLY A 605 32.48 16.76 -22.20
C GLY A 605 31.57 16.23 -21.08
N PRO A 606 30.55 15.41 -21.41
CA PRO A 606 29.63 14.81 -20.44
C PRO A 606 30.32 14.00 -19.32
N GLU A 607 31.49 13.41 -19.59
CA GLU A 607 32.30 12.65 -18.63
C GLU A 607 32.96 13.52 -17.53
N GLU A 608 33.13 14.80 -17.82
CA GLU A 608 33.68 15.79 -16.89
C GLU A 608 32.58 16.48 -16.08
N ASP A 609 31.32 16.33 -16.46
CA ASP A 609 30.17 16.88 -15.75
C ASP A 609 29.85 16.03 -14.52
N PHE A 610 30.11 16.57 -13.34
CA PHE A 610 29.99 15.85 -12.07
C PHE A 610 28.78 16.33 -11.25
N PRO A 611 28.19 15.45 -10.41
CA PRO A 611 27.09 15.82 -9.55
C PRO A 611 27.54 16.83 -8.48
N ILE A 612 26.64 17.78 -8.19
CA ILE A 612 26.73 18.75 -7.11
C ILE A 612 25.91 18.22 -5.93
N ASN A 613 26.58 17.96 -4.82
CA ASN A 613 26.04 17.33 -3.62
C ASN A 613 25.89 18.36 -2.49
N MET A 614 24.85 18.18 -1.68
CA MET A 614 24.68 18.95 -0.45
C MET A 614 25.77 18.56 0.57
N GLY A 615 26.30 19.55 1.29
CA GLY A 615 27.38 19.35 2.26
C GLY A 615 28.80 19.36 1.68
N GLU A 616 28.94 19.41 0.35
CA GLU A 616 30.22 19.60 -0.33
C GLU A 616 30.44 21.06 -0.73
N ALA A 617 31.71 21.44 -0.90
CA ALA A 617 32.11 22.78 -1.32
C ALA A 617 32.78 22.75 -2.70
N TYR A 618 32.44 23.73 -3.54
CA TYR A 618 32.87 23.86 -4.92
C TYR A 618 33.51 25.22 -5.15
N PHE A 619 34.66 25.23 -5.83
CA PHE A 619 35.26 26.47 -6.29
C PHE A 619 34.64 26.84 -7.64
N VAL A 620 34.21 28.09 -7.79
CA VAL A 620 33.75 28.63 -9.07
C VAL A 620 34.55 29.87 -9.44
N TYR A 621 34.89 30.01 -10.71
CA TYR A 621 35.58 31.18 -11.23
C TYR A 621 34.68 31.93 -12.22
N LEU A 622 34.49 33.22 -11.96
CA LEU A 622 33.70 34.09 -12.81
C LEU A 622 34.55 35.18 -13.47
N GLU A 623 34.24 35.54 -14.72
CA GLU A 623 34.87 36.68 -15.39
C GLU A 623 34.29 38.03 -14.92
N ALA A 624 33.03 38.05 -14.50
CA ALA A 624 32.33 39.22 -13.98
C ALA A 624 31.39 38.81 -12.82
N PRO A 625 30.99 39.74 -11.92
CA PRO A 625 30.03 39.42 -10.87
C PRO A 625 28.71 38.91 -11.45
N SER A 626 28.09 37.93 -10.79
CA SER A 626 26.82 37.33 -11.20
C SER A 626 26.05 36.85 -9.96
N LYS A 627 24.98 36.08 -10.15
CA LYS A 627 24.18 35.49 -9.07
C LYS A 627 24.07 33.99 -9.25
N LEU A 628 24.13 33.28 -8.13
CA LEU A 628 23.74 31.88 -8.01
C LEU A 628 22.30 31.83 -7.51
N VAL A 629 21.50 30.95 -8.10
CA VAL A 629 20.11 30.73 -7.72
C VAL A 629 19.91 29.25 -7.47
N GLU A 630 19.42 28.93 -6.27
CA GLU A 630 19.07 27.57 -5.88
C GLU A 630 17.55 27.45 -5.76
N LEU A 631 16.99 26.31 -6.14
CA LEU A 631 15.56 26.00 -6.07
C LEU A 631 15.32 24.79 -5.17
N THR A 632 14.27 24.83 -4.36
CA THR A 632 13.77 23.71 -3.55
C THR A 632 12.26 23.77 -3.44
N GLU A 633 11.62 22.62 -3.26
CA GLU A 633 10.24 22.59 -2.77
C GLU A 633 10.21 22.97 -1.28
N GLU A 634 9.18 23.70 -0.86
CA GLU A 634 8.95 24.03 0.56
C GLU A 634 8.21 22.85 1.20
N ILE A 635 8.78 22.25 2.26
CA ILE A 635 8.19 21.15 3.04
C ILE A 635 7.04 21.65 3.91
#